data_AF-V4U8K0-F1
#
_entry.id   AF-V4U8K0-F1
#
_cell.length_a   1.000
_cell.length_b   1.000
_cell.length_c   1.000
_cell.angle_alpha   90.00
_cell.angle_beta   90.00
_cell.angle_gamma   90.00
#
_symmetry.space_group_name_H-M   'P 1'
#
loop_
_entity.id
_entity.type
_entity.pdbx_description
1 polymer ?
#
loop_
_entity_poly.entity_id
_entity_poly.type
_entity_poly.pdbx_seq_one_letter_code
_entity_poly.pdbx_strand_id
1 'polypeptide(L)'
;MPHLSTSFYSRPPNANRFHLNLRPSTSVLRLPNRKLIPAMSFSSSSASKMNTRQVKNPGTTDPRKLSHVLKYHDQTKHSFTKYARGPHGLDWANQPNPFRRYISAPLLPLMHLPNRTDHRTQTPSSLSNYNHDNAPLYSSLFTSLPPPQPLTVSSISQLFYDSLALSAWKTTGYSTWSLRVNPSSGNLHPTEAYIIAPAIESLCDSPFVAHYAPKEHALELRAKIPSRFDLFNNFFPKNSFLVGFSSIFWREAWKYGERAFRYCNHDVGHAIAAVAMAAAELGWDVKILEGMGYKELKKLMGLDIFPEFVIPSKPIKGKIPEIEFEHPDCVLVVFPSGATGFDVNYEKLRLLMEEFSALDWKGKPNLLSKEHFCWDIIYSTAEVVKKPLTIRNAFSVDPFSSSGVCSESSYKGFTVREVVRKRRSAVDMDGVTAIDRETFYQIMLHCLPSGSRSREKQKRQLALPYRVLSWDAEVHAALFIHRVKGLPKGLYFLVRNEDHLGELKKAVRSGFVWEKPEGCPRDLPLYELARGDCQQLAKGLSCHQDIAGDGCFSLGMVAHFEPTLSNKNVWMYPRLFWETGVLGQVLYLEAHAVGISATGIGCFFDDPVHEVLGLTGSKFQSLYHFTVGGPVVDRRIMSLPAYPGPNIDA
;
A
#
# COMPACT_ATOMS: atom_id res chain seq x y z
N MET A 1 -11.48 -10.21 19.24
CA MET A 1 -11.20 -11.14 18.12
C MET A 1 -11.48 -12.54 18.62
N PRO A 2 -12.20 -13.38 17.87
CA PRO A 2 -12.46 -14.74 18.32
C PRO A 2 -11.15 -15.51 18.43
N HIS A 3 -11.06 -16.31 19.48
CA HIS A 3 -10.01 -17.28 19.71
C HIS A 3 -9.98 -18.29 18.55
N LEU A 4 -9.09 -18.07 17.58
CA LEU A 4 -8.69 -19.07 16.59
C LEU A 4 -7.16 -19.17 16.64
N SER A 5 -6.73 -20.27 17.26
CA SER A 5 -5.35 -20.79 17.39
C SER A 5 -4.24 -19.77 17.65
N THR A 6 -4.12 -19.37 18.92
CA THR A 6 -2.81 -19.08 19.51
C THR A 6 -2.05 -20.40 19.68
N SER A 7 -1.31 -20.83 18.65
CA SER A 7 -0.11 -21.66 18.82
C SER A 7 1.13 -20.87 18.40
N PHE A 8 1.21 -19.62 18.84
CA PHE A 8 2.46 -18.88 18.85
C PHE A 8 3.03 -19.07 20.25
N TYR A 9 4.24 -19.60 20.35
CA TYR A 9 4.95 -20.06 21.56
C TYR A 9 4.83 -21.56 21.92
N SER A 10 5.17 -22.44 20.97
CA SER A 10 5.78 -23.73 21.31
C SER A 10 7.26 -23.70 20.93
N ARG A 11 8.15 -23.97 21.91
CA ARG A 11 9.60 -24.12 21.74
C ARG A 11 9.91 -25.05 20.54
N PRO A 12 10.96 -24.79 19.74
CA PRO A 12 11.33 -25.72 18.68
C PRO A 12 11.76 -27.06 19.29
N PRO A 13 11.24 -28.21 18.81
CA PRO A 13 11.88 -29.49 19.07
C PRO A 13 13.18 -29.58 18.26
N ASN A 14 14.16 -30.27 18.82
CA ASN A 14 15.53 -30.42 18.31
C ASN A 14 15.60 -30.63 16.78
N ALA A 15 16.44 -29.81 16.14
CA ALA A 15 16.76 -29.92 14.73
C ALA A 15 17.49 -31.25 14.42
N ASN A 16 16.77 -32.20 13.83
CA ASN A 16 17.40 -33.28 13.09
C ASN A 16 17.83 -32.75 11.71
N ARG A 17 19.15 -32.75 11.49
CA ARG A 17 19.80 -32.38 10.23
C ARG A 17 19.31 -33.28 9.10
N PHE A 18 18.67 -32.71 8.10
CA PHE A 18 18.50 -33.35 6.79
C PHE A 18 19.60 -32.82 5.85
N HIS A 19 20.57 -33.68 5.55
CA HIS A 19 21.58 -33.46 4.52
C HIS A 19 20.99 -33.79 3.14
N LEU A 20 20.86 -32.78 2.27
CA LEU A 20 20.73 -32.97 0.83
C LEU A 20 22.14 -33.14 0.25
N ASN A 21 22.48 -34.37 -0.16
CA ASN A 21 23.73 -34.70 -0.84
C ASN A 21 23.66 -34.27 -2.32
N LEU A 22 24.37 -33.20 -2.66
CA LEU A 22 24.82 -32.94 -4.02
C LEU A 22 26.36 -32.92 -3.99
N ARG A 23 26.98 -33.97 -4.56
CA ARG A 23 28.43 -34.09 -4.69
C ARG A 23 28.93 -33.14 -5.80
N PRO A 24 30.03 -32.40 -5.57
CA PRO A 24 30.88 -31.91 -6.65
C PRO A 24 32.22 -32.66 -6.67
N SER A 25 32.60 -33.15 -7.85
CA SER A 25 33.93 -33.71 -8.12
C SER A 25 34.96 -32.58 -8.17
N THR A 26 36.02 -32.74 -7.38
CA THR A 26 37.21 -31.89 -7.35
C THR A 26 38.11 -32.11 -8.56
N SER A 27 38.63 -31.03 -9.15
CA SER A 27 39.96 -31.04 -9.78
C SER A 27 40.71 -29.77 -9.43
N VAL A 28 41.81 -29.97 -8.72
CA VAL A 28 42.78 -29.01 -8.21
C VAL A 28 43.70 -28.54 -9.33
N LEU A 29 43.98 -27.23 -9.43
CA LEU A 29 45.19 -26.71 -10.06
C LEU A 29 45.73 -25.52 -9.26
N ARG A 30 47.05 -25.53 -9.04
CA ARG A 30 47.84 -24.70 -8.11
C ARG A 30 48.62 -23.60 -8.86
N LEU A 31 48.69 -22.42 -8.20
CA LEU A 31 49.81 -21.45 -8.10
C LEU A 31 50.23 -20.61 -9.35
N PRO A 32 50.99 -19.48 -9.21
CA PRO A 32 51.54 -18.83 -8.00
C PRO A 32 51.32 -17.30 -7.88
N ASN A 33 51.57 -16.82 -6.66
CA ASN A 33 51.77 -15.42 -6.26
C ASN A 33 52.98 -14.76 -6.95
N ARG A 34 52.85 -13.50 -7.36
CA ARG A 34 53.96 -12.54 -7.47
C ARG A 34 53.54 -11.14 -7.01
N LYS A 35 54.24 -10.66 -5.98
CA LYS A 35 54.26 -9.26 -5.53
C LYS A 35 55.04 -8.42 -6.56
N LEU A 36 54.59 -7.20 -6.81
CA LEU A 36 55.39 -6.12 -7.40
C LEU A 36 54.95 -4.77 -6.81
N ILE A 37 55.95 -4.03 -6.34
CA ILE A 37 55.92 -2.64 -5.86
C ILE A 37 56.19 -1.72 -7.06
N PRO A 38 55.60 -0.50 -7.14
CA PRO A 38 56.43 0.71 -7.21
C PRO A 38 55.86 1.83 -6.30
N ALA A 39 56.67 2.42 -5.43
CA ALA A 39 57.54 3.58 -5.68
C ALA A 39 56.79 4.92 -5.59
N MET A 40 57.15 5.68 -4.55
CA MET A 40 56.66 7.02 -4.22
C MET A 40 57.18 8.06 -5.22
N SER A 41 56.33 9.03 -5.56
CA SER A 41 56.77 10.36 -5.97
C SER A 41 56.14 11.40 -5.03
N PHE A 42 57.01 12.19 -4.41
CA PHE A 42 56.66 13.37 -3.63
C PHE A 42 56.49 14.56 -4.57
N SER A 43 55.39 15.29 -4.41
CA SER A 43 55.35 16.71 -4.78
C SER A 43 54.58 17.48 -3.71
N SER A 44 55.30 18.41 -3.09
CA SER A 44 54.83 19.36 -2.11
C SER A 44 54.25 20.59 -2.80
N SER A 45 53.03 20.98 -2.45
CA SER A 45 52.65 22.40 -2.44
C SER A 45 51.60 22.66 -1.38
N SER A 46 51.99 23.50 -0.41
CA SER A 46 51.16 24.07 0.62
C SER A 46 50.50 25.35 0.09
N ALA A 47 49.18 25.41 0.06
CA ALA A 47 48.42 26.65 -0.09
C ALA A 47 47.14 26.63 0.78
N SER A 48 47.16 27.53 1.76
CA SER A 48 46.07 28.21 2.49
C SER A 48 44.62 27.73 2.36
N LYS A 49 44.04 27.50 3.56
CA LYS A 49 42.61 27.39 3.86
C LYS A 49 41.79 28.56 3.26
N MET A 50 40.83 28.25 2.39
CA MET A 50 39.58 29.00 2.28
C MET A 50 38.41 28.03 2.41
N ASN A 51 37.55 28.33 3.37
CA ASN A 51 36.43 27.51 3.82
C ASN A 51 35.25 27.71 2.84
N THR A 52 35.28 27.03 1.69
CA THR A 52 34.12 26.96 0.79
C THR A 52 33.21 25.85 1.27
N ARG A 53 32.06 26.24 1.84
CA ARG A 53 30.91 25.34 2.03
C ARG A 53 30.63 24.64 0.70
N GLN A 54 30.97 23.35 0.61
CA GLN A 54 30.51 22.49 -0.47
C GLN A 54 28.97 22.48 -0.43
N VAL A 55 28.37 23.17 -1.39
CA VAL A 55 26.96 22.99 -1.72
C VAL A 55 26.83 21.54 -2.21
N LYS A 56 26.27 20.67 -1.38
CA LYS A 56 26.00 19.27 -1.72
C LYS A 56 25.16 19.21 -3.00
N ASN A 57 25.56 18.36 -3.94
CA ASN A 57 24.72 18.00 -5.08
C ASN A 57 23.34 17.57 -4.56
N PRO A 58 22.22 18.11 -5.09
CA PRO A 58 20.88 17.84 -4.58
C PRO A 58 20.37 16.40 -4.82
N GLY A 59 21.20 15.51 -5.37
CA GLY A 59 20.83 14.13 -5.72
C GLY A 59 21.47 13.03 -4.87
N THR A 60 22.38 13.33 -3.94
CA THR A 60 23.02 12.27 -3.11
C THR A 60 22.43 12.22 -1.71
N THR A 61 21.90 11.05 -1.35
CA THR A 61 21.31 10.77 -0.05
C THR A 61 22.34 10.90 1.08
N ASP A 62 21.94 11.47 2.23
CA ASP A 62 22.83 11.50 3.41
C ASP A 62 23.15 10.06 3.83
N PRO A 63 24.44 9.62 3.81
CA PRO A 63 24.82 8.25 4.12
C PRO A 63 24.37 7.78 5.50
N ARG A 64 24.26 8.70 6.48
CA ARG A 64 23.79 8.37 7.83
C ARG A 64 22.30 8.05 7.84
N LYS A 65 21.50 8.80 7.07
CA LYS A 65 20.08 8.53 6.90
C LYS A 65 19.86 7.21 6.19
N LEU A 66 20.61 6.95 5.12
CA LEU A 66 20.56 5.68 4.39
C LEU A 66 20.90 4.51 5.32
N SER A 67 22.01 4.60 6.06
CA SER A 67 22.41 3.59 7.04
C SER A 67 21.35 3.35 8.11
N HIS A 68 20.70 4.40 8.62
CA HIS A 68 19.60 4.27 9.59
C HIS A 68 18.42 3.46 9.02
N VAL A 69 17.99 3.76 7.79
CA VAL A 69 16.87 3.07 7.15
C VAL A 69 17.21 1.62 6.84
N LEU A 70 18.43 1.35 6.33
CA LEU A 70 18.90 -0.01 6.10
C LEU A 70 18.96 -0.80 7.42
N LYS A 71 19.41 -0.17 8.50
CA LYS A 71 19.42 -0.76 9.85
C LYS A 71 18.00 -1.05 10.36
N TYR A 72 17.06 -0.12 10.22
CA TYR A 72 15.67 -0.36 10.59
C TYR A 72 15.08 -1.53 9.80
N HIS A 73 15.32 -1.57 8.48
CA HIS A 73 14.88 -2.68 7.66
C HIS A 73 15.48 -3.99 8.18
N ASP A 74 16.79 -4.09 8.33
CA ASP A 74 17.44 -5.31 8.83
C ASP A 74 16.94 -5.74 10.22
N GLN A 75 16.83 -4.81 11.16
CA GLN A 75 16.37 -5.06 12.54
C GLN A 75 14.93 -5.59 12.60
N THR A 76 14.08 -5.20 11.64
CA THR A 76 12.67 -5.58 11.60
C THR A 76 12.36 -6.79 10.73
N LYS A 77 13.38 -7.48 10.21
CA LYS A 77 13.22 -8.76 9.50
C LYS A 77 12.76 -9.88 10.43
N HIS A 78 12.11 -10.88 9.86
CA HIS A 78 11.98 -12.20 10.49
C HIS A 78 13.02 -13.16 9.89
N SER A 79 13.54 -14.06 10.73
CA SER A 79 14.35 -15.20 10.34
C SER A 79 13.77 -16.49 10.93
N PHE A 80 14.22 -17.65 10.45
CA PHE A 80 13.78 -18.95 10.99
C PHE A 80 14.04 -19.11 12.49
N THR A 81 15.06 -18.44 13.03
CA THR A 81 15.45 -18.55 14.43
C THR A 81 14.94 -17.40 15.29
N LYS A 82 14.45 -16.31 14.69
CA LYS A 82 14.05 -15.11 15.41
C LYS A 82 13.06 -14.26 14.62
N TYR A 83 11.92 -13.97 15.23
CA TYR A 83 10.99 -12.95 14.73
C TYR A 83 11.48 -11.53 15.11
N ALA A 84 11.11 -10.53 14.30
CA ALA A 84 11.22 -9.12 14.65
C ALA A 84 10.64 -8.86 16.05
N ARG A 85 11.23 -7.91 16.78
CA ARG A 85 10.81 -7.62 18.15
C ARG A 85 9.39 -7.06 18.16
N GLY A 86 8.55 -7.73 18.94
CA GLY A 86 7.15 -7.40 19.14
C GLY A 86 6.74 -7.56 20.59
N PRO A 87 5.47 -7.29 20.92
CA PRO A 87 4.94 -7.52 22.25
C PRO A 87 5.01 -9.01 22.62
N HIS A 88 5.30 -9.33 23.89
CA HIS A 88 5.38 -10.71 24.41
C HIS A 88 4.00 -11.39 24.58
N GLY A 89 2.92 -10.68 24.23
CA GLY A 89 1.53 -11.11 24.29
C GLY A 89 0.62 -9.93 23.94
N LEU A 90 -0.61 -10.20 23.52
CA LEU A 90 -1.56 -9.14 23.17
C LEU A 90 -2.42 -8.76 24.37
N ASP A 91 -2.34 -7.49 24.78
CA ASP A 91 -3.23 -6.90 25.76
C ASP A 91 -4.52 -6.43 25.08
N TRP A 92 -5.46 -7.37 24.94
CA TRP A 92 -6.76 -7.13 24.28
C TRP A 92 -7.62 -6.08 24.98
N ALA A 93 -7.47 -5.89 26.29
CA ALA A 93 -8.20 -4.86 27.04
C ALA A 93 -7.70 -3.44 26.71
N ASN A 94 -6.51 -3.34 26.13
CA ASN A 94 -5.88 -2.10 25.69
C ASN A 94 -5.73 -2.02 24.16
N GLN A 95 -6.46 -2.87 23.41
CA GLN A 95 -6.49 -2.79 21.95
C GLN A 95 -6.88 -1.38 21.50
N PRO A 96 -6.11 -0.74 20.61
CA PRO A 96 -6.42 0.59 20.12
C PRO A 96 -7.80 0.65 19.48
N ASN A 97 -8.58 1.67 19.83
CA ASN A 97 -9.82 1.95 19.12
C ASN A 97 -9.51 2.17 17.63
N PRO A 98 -10.14 1.40 16.70
CA PRO A 98 -9.89 1.53 15.28
C PRO A 98 -10.55 2.78 14.67
N PHE A 99 -11.21 3.62 15.47
CA PHE A 99 -11.92 4.82 15.01
C PHE A 99 -11.39 6.08 15.72
N ARG A 100 -10.63 6.92 15.01
CA ARG A 100 -10.36 8.30 15.44
C ARG A 100 -11.65 9.09 15.32
N ARG A 101 -11.89 9.94 16.29
CA ARG A 101 -12.94 10.96 16.28
C ARG A 101 -12.33 12.27 16.73
N TYR A 102 -12.70 13.35 16.07
CA TYR A 102 -12.44 14.71 16.53
C TYR A 102 -13.65 15.23 17.31
N ILE A 103 -13.65 14.91 18.61
CA ILE A 103 -14.75 15.25 19.53
C ILE A 103 -15.04 16.74 19.48
N SER A 104 -16.32 17.09 19.33
CA SER A 104 -16.85 18.45 19.16
C SER A 104 -16.66 19.10 17.78
N ALA A 105 -16.03 18.43 16.81
CA ALA A 105 -16.12 18.88 15.41
C ALA A 105 -17.54 18.63 14.88
N PRO A 106 -18.15 19.58 14.13
CA PRO A 106 -19.46 19.35 13.51
C PRO A 106 -19.43 18.15 12.57
N LEU A 107 -20.42 17.26 12.69
CA LEU A 107 -20.51 16.05 11.88
C LEU A 107 -21.46 16.27 10.71
N LEU A 108 -20.94 16.12 9.49
CA LEU A 108 -21.69 16.25 8.24
C LEU A 108 -21.93 14.83 7.69
N PRO A 109 -23.16 14.30 7.71
CA PRO A 109 -23.43 12.93 7.27
C PRO A 109 -23.22 12.77 5.76
N LEU A 110 -22.66 11.64 5.35
CA LEU A 110 -22.64 11.22 3.94
C LEU A 110 -23.79 10.27 3.66
N MET A 111 -24.18 10.19 2.39
CA MET A 111 -25.30 9.35 1.95
C MET A 111 -24.91 7.87 1.97
N HIS A 112 -25.72 7.05 2.62
CA HIS A 112 -25.58 5.60 2.55
C HIS A 112 -26.16 5.10 1.22
N LEU A 113 -25.36 4.38 0.42
CA LEU A 113 -25.82 3.80 -0.83
C LEU A 113 -26.36 2.38 -0.60
N PRO A 114 -27.64 2.08 -0.88
CA PRO A 114 -28.20 0.74 -0.73
C PRO A 114 -27.40 -0.32 -1.50
N ASN A 115 -27.10 -1.43 -0.80
CA ASN A 115 -26.52 -2.61 -1.42
C ASN A 115 -27.64 -3.40 -2.11
N ARG A 116 -27.56 -3.53 -3.44
CA ARG A 116 -28.42 -4.40 -4.24
C ARG A 116 -28.19 -5.86 -3.82
N THR A 117 -28.97 -6.33 -2.84
CA THR A 117 -28.88 -7.71 -2.32
C THR A 117 -30.13 -8.54 -2.57
N ASP A 118 -31.24 -7.96 -3.03
CA ASP A 118 -32.43 -8.71 -3.41
C ASP A 118 -32.78 -8.52 -4.89
N HIS A 119 -32.28 -9.43 -5.73
CA HIS A 119 -32.74 -9.58 -7.11
C HIS A 119 -34.14 -10.21 -7.22
N ARG A 120 -34.83 -10.52 -6.10
CA ARG A 120 -36.10 -11.27 -6.12
C ARG A 120 -37.34 -10.48 -5.73
N THR A 121 -37.22 -9.28 -5.19
CA THR A 121 -38.37 -8.48 -4.79
C THR A 121 -38.06 -7.00 -4.88
N GLN A 122 -38.29 -6.41 -6.05
CA GLN A 122 -38.65 -5.00 -6.15
C GLN A 122 -39.25 -4.69 -7.53
N THR A 123 -40.56 -4.43 -7.53
CA THR A 123 -41.24 -3.65 -8.56
C THR A 123 -40.61 -2.25 -8.64
N PRO A 124 -40.53 -1.63 -9.83
CA PRO A 124 -39.96 -0.29 -9.98
C PRO A 124 -40.84 0.74 -9.27
N SER A 125 -40.42 1.18 -8.07
CA SER A 125 -41.05 2.30 -7.38
C SER A 125 -40.59 3.62 -7.99
N SER A 126 -41.55 4.52 -8.22
CA SER A 126 -41.49 5.75 -9.02
C SER A 126 -40.63 6.91 -8.48
N LEU A 127 -39.51 6.63 -7.80
CA LEU A 127 -38.49 7.62 -7.39
C LEU A 127 -37.27 7.57 -8.34
N SER A 128 -37.54 7.43 -9.64
CA SER A 128 -36.59 7.10 -10.70
C SER A 128 -35.73 8.27 -11.23
N ASN A 129 -35.25 9.17 -10.35
CA ASN A 129 -34.28 10.20 -10.73
C ASN A 129 -32.86 9.96 -10.16
N TYR A 130 -32.65 8.86 -9.43
CA TYR A 130 -31.31 8.44 -9.02
C TYR A 130 -30.84 7.27 -9.91
N ASN A 131 -29.78 7.49 -10.68
CA ASN A 131 -29.04 6.47 -11.45
C ASN A 131 -28.27 5.53 -10.52
N HIS A 132 -28.97 4.88 -9.59
CA HIS A 132 -28.39 3.91 -8.65
C HIS A 132 -27.87 2.65 -9.38
N ASP A 133 -28.27 2.47 -10.64
CA ASP A 133 -28.07 1.30 -11.49
C ASP A 133 -26.83 1.34 -12.41
N ASN A 134 -26.00 2.39 -12.36
CA ASN A 134 -24.98 2.65 -13.41
C ASN A 134 -23.50 2.50 -12.98
N ALA A 135 -23.17 1.80 -11.89
CA ALA A 135 -21.77 1.52 -11.58
C ALA A 135 -21.14 0.71 -12.74
N PRO A 136 -20.03 1.17 -13.36
CA PRO A 136 -19.43 0.48 -14.49
C PRO A 136 -18.97 -0.93 -14.11
N LEU A 137 -18.85 -1.80 -15.11
CA LEU A 137 -18.23 -3.11 -14.94
C LEU A 137 -16.77 -2.94 -14.54
N TYR A 138 -16.29 -3.76 -13.61
CA TYR A 138 -14.91 -3.69 -13.12
C TYR A 138 -13.89 -3.75 -14.28
N SER A 139 -14.10 -4.67 -15.22
CA SER A 139 -13.23 -4.83 -16.39
C SER A 139 -13.18 -3.61 -17.31
N SER A 140 -14.29 -2.87 -17.45
CA SER A 140 -14.36 -1.72 -18.36
C SER A 140 -13.45 -0.56 -17.97
N LEU A 141 -13.19 -0.38 -16.66
CA LEU A 141 -12.31 0.70 -16.16
C LEU A 141 -10.88 0.62 -16.71
N PHE A 142 -10.40 -0.58 -16.99
CA PHE A 142 -9.05 -0.79 -17.50
C PHE A 142 -8.91 -0.45 -18.99
N THR A 143 -10.02 -0.26 -19.69
CA THR A 143 -10.05 0.13 -21.11
C THR A 143 -10.32 1.62 -21.28
N SER A 144 -11.29 2.16 -20.54
CA SER A 144 -11.66 3.57 -20.58
C SER A 144 -12.37 4.00 -19.31
N LEU A 145 -12.15 5.24 -18.87
CA LEU A 145 -12.91 5.84 -17.78
C LEU A 145 -14.29 6.33 -18.27
N PRO A 146 -15.35 6.23 -17.43
CA PRO A 146 -16.64 6.85 -17.74
C PRO A 146 -16.55 8.38 -17.72
N PRO A 147 -17.56 9.10 -18.24
CA PRO A 147 -17.61 10.56 -18.14
C PRO A 147 -17.53 11.05 -16.69
N PRO A 148 -16.74 12.11 -16.40
CA PRO A 148 -16.61 12.64 -15.05
C PRO A 148 -17.94 13.08 -14.45
N GLN A 149 -18.26 12.56 -13.27
CA GLN A 149 -19.42 13.00 -12.49
C GLN A 149 -19.19 14.40 -11.89
N PRO A 150 -20.25 15.20 -11.68
CA PRO A 150 -20.13 16.49 -11.02
C PRO A 150 -19.71 16.33 -9.55
N LEU A 151 -19.05 17.36 -9.02
CA LEU A 151 -18.67 17.42 -7.60
C LEU A 151 -19.90 17.77 -6.75
N THR A 152 -20.49 16.78 -6.08
CA THR A 152 -21.72 16.90 -5.30
C THR A 152 -21.60 16.08 -4.01
N VAL A 153 -22.50 16.29 -3.04
CA VAL A 153 -22.57 15.45 -1.84
C VAL A 153 -22.74 13.96 -2.19
N SER A 154 -23.49 13.64 -3.24
CA SER A 154 -23.71 12.25 -3.67
C SER A 154 -22.42 11.61 -4.20
N SER A 155 -21.67 12.31 -5.07
CA SER A 155 -20.44 11.75 -5.64
C SER A 155 -19.31 11.68 -4.60
N ILE A 156 -19.23 12.61 -3.65
CA ILE A 156 -18.32 12.51 -2.50
C ILE A 156 -18.71 11.35 -1.58
N SER A 157 -20.00 11.17 -1.29
CA SER A 157 -20.49 10.04 -0.47
C SER A 157 -20.10 8.71 -1.12
N GLN A 158 -20.33 8.58 -2.43
CA GLN A 158 -19.95 7.39 -3.21
C GLN A 158 -18.46 7.12 -3.17
N LEU A 159 -17.61 8.14 -3.39
CA LEU A 159 -16.16 7.99 -3.33
C LEU A 159 -15.72 7.37 -2.01
N PHE A 160 -16.16 7.93 -0.87
CA PHE A 160 -15.79 7.42 0.45
C PHE A 160 -16.40 6.04 0.74
N TYR A 161 -17.63 5.79 0.29
CA TYR A 161 -18.34 4.53 0.47
C TYR A 161 -17.64 3.36 -0.25
N ASP A 162 -17.14 3.62 -1.46
CA ASP A 162 -16.50 2.64 -2.34
C ASP A 162 -14.97 2.56 -2.17
N SER A 163 -14.37 3.38 -1.29
CA SER A 163 -12.91 3.38 -1.02
C SER A 163 -12.49 3.14 0.44
N LEU A 164 -13.12 3.80 1.41
CA LEU A 164 -12.60 3.91 2.79
C LEU A 164 -13.62 3.56 3.89
N ALA A 165 -14.90 3.42 3.53
CA ALA A 165 -15.98 3.05 4.44
C ALA A 165 -15.85 1.64 5.02
N LEU A 166 -16.66 1.37 6.05
CA LEU A 166 -16.90 0.01 6.52
C LEU A 166 -17.51 -0.82 5.39
N SER A 167 -17.03 -2.04 5.19
CA SER A 167 -17.51 -2.98 4.18
C SER A 167 -18.49 -4.02 4.71
N ALA A 168 -18.35 -4.38 5.98
CA ALA A 168 -19.24 -5.26 6.75
C ALA A 168 -18.81 -5.24 8.22
N TRP A 169 -19.64 -5.80 9.09
CA TRP A 169 -19.21 -6.29 10.40
C TRP A 169 -19.18 -7.81 10.40
N LYS A 170 -18.32 -8.38 11.23
CA LYS A 170 -18.20 -9.83 11.43
C LYS A 170 -18.37 -10.13 12.91
N THR A 171 -19.11 -11.20 13.20
CA THR A 171 -19.37 -11.64 14.58
C THR A 171 -19.21 -13.14 14.69
N THR A 172 -18.55 -13.60 15.75
CA THR A 172 -18.55 -15.01 16.18
C THR A 172 -18.26 -15.09 17.67
N GLY A 173 -19.04 -15.94 18.36
CA GLY A 173 -19.07 -15.96 19.82
C GLY A 173 -19.33 -14.55 20.38
N TYR A 174 -18.44 -14.10 21.27
CA TYR A 174 -18.51 -12.78 21.92
C TYR A 174 -17.68 -11.68 21.23
N SER A 175 -17.14 -11.95 20.03
CA SER A 175 -16.30 -10.98 19.30
C SER A 175 -17.02 -10.45 18.07
N THR A 176 -17.12 -9.12 17.99
CA THR A 176 -17.55 -8.38 16.80
C THR A 176 -16.41 -7.48 16.33
N TRP A 177 -16.20 -7.39 15.02
CA TRP A 177 -15.20 -6.49 14.43
C TRP A 177 -15.67 -5.95 13.08
N SER A 178 -15.30 -4.70 12.81
CA SER A 178 -15.58 -4.04 11.53
C SER A 178 -14.56 -4.45 10.48
N LEU A 179 -15.00 -4.59 9.25
CA LEU A 179 -14.15 -4.65 8.06
C LEU A 179 -14.29 -3.33 7.31
N ARG A 180 -13.22 -2.89 6.64
CA ARG A 180 -13.26 -1.74 5.71
C ARG A 180 -13.20 -2.20 4.26
N VAL A 181 -13.43 -1.26 3.35
CA VAL A 181 -13.14 -1.48 1.94
C VAL A 181 -11.66 -1.79 1.80
N ASN A 182 -10.75 -0.88 2.15
CA ASN A 182 -9.32 -1.19 2.12
C ASN A 182 -8.91 -2.18 3.23
N PRO A 183 -8.08 -3.19 2.91
CA PRO A 183 -7.56 -4.13 3.90
C PRO A 183 -6.59 -3.43 4.86
N SER A 184 -6.34 -4.07 6.00
CA SER A 184 -5.38 -3.59 6.99
C SER A 184 -4.73 -4.76 7.71
N SER A 185 -3.44 -4.63 8.00
CA SER A 185 -2.68 -5.64 8.75
C SER A 185 -3.32 -5.91 10.10
N GLY A 186 -3.81 -7.13 10.30
CA GLY A 186 -4.49 -7.50 11.55
C GLY A 186 -5.79 -6.74 11.81
N ASN A 187 -6.37 -6.08 10.80
CA ASN A 187 -7.60 -5.30 10.92
C ASN A 187 -7.50 -4.17 11.97
N LEU A 188 -6.35 -3.47 12.00
CA LEU A 188 -6.03 -2.42 12.99
C LEU A 188 -6.27 -1.00 12.46
N HIS A 189 -6.27 -0.83 11.14
CA HIS A 189 -6.60 0.40 10.42
C HIS A 189 -5.82 1.63 10.92
N PRO A 190 -4.48 1.70 10.75
CA PRO A 190 -3.67 2.86 11.14
C PRO A 190 -3.95 4.11 10.31
N THR A 191 -4.45 3.95 9.08
CA THR A 191 -4.63 5.05 8.12
C THR A 191 -5.95 5.80 8.32
N GLU A 192 -5.84 7.08 8.64
CA GLU A 192 -6.96 8.03 8.68
C GLU A 192 -7.01 8.87 7.40
N ALA A 193 -8.19 9.42 7.09
CA ALA A 193 -8.44 10.12 5.84
C ALA A 193 -9.07 11.51 6.07
N TYR A 194 -8.72 12.44 5.21
CA TYR A 194 -9.20 13.82 5.22
C TYR A 194 -9.72 14.20 3.83
N ILE A 195 -10.72 15.07 3.78
CA ILE A 195 -11.11 15.77 2.56
C ILE A 195 -10.80 17.26 2.71
N ILE A 196 -10.21 17.84 1.67
CA ILE A 196 -10.05 19.28 1.51
C ILE A 196 -10.77 19.64 0.21
N ALA A 197 -11.87 20.37 0.30
CA ALA A 197 -12.78 20.58 -0.83
C ALA A 197 -13.23 22.04 -0.97
N PRO A 198 -13.63 22.46 -2.19
CA PRO A 198 -14.36 23.71 -2.37
C PRO A 198 -15.74 23.63 -1.68
N ALA A 199 -16.54 24.69 -1.78
CA ALA A 199 -17.93 24.62 -1.34
C ALA A 199 -18.65 23.50 -2.12
N ILE A 200 -19.41 22.67 -1.40
CA ILE A 200 -20.22 21.59 -1.97
C ILE A 200 -21.63 21.77 -1.45
N GLU A 201 -22.57 21.98 -2.37
CA GLU A 201 -23.98 22.18 -2.05
C GLU A 201 -24.51 21.04 -1.18
N SER A 202 -25.33 21.40 -0.18
CA SER A 202 -25.89 20.48 0.82
C SER A 202 -24.87 19.79 1.76
N LEU A 203 -23.57 20.14 1.67
CA LEU A 203 -22.54 19.62 2.55
C LEU A 203 -21.84 20.75 3.34
N CYS A 204 -21.26 21.72 2.63
CA CYS A 204 -20.64 22.91 3.23
C CYS A 204 -20.66 24.08 2.24
N ASP A 205 -21.13 25.24 2.70
CA ASP A 205 -21.32 26.48 1.92
C ASP A 205 -20.01 27.23 1.61
N SER A 206 -18.91 26.84 2.23
CA SER A 206 -17.57 27.38 2.00
C SER A 206 -16.56 26.27 1.75
N PRO A 207 -15.41 26.56 1.12
CA PRO A 207 -14.28 25.64 1.11
C PRO A 207 -13.92 25.17 2.53
N PHE A 208 -13.49 23.93 2.69
CA PHE A 208 -13.34 23.31 4.01
C PHE A 208 -12.31 22.18 4.08
N VAL A 209 -11.90 21.87 5.31
CA VAL A 209 -11.14 20.67 5.69
C VAL A 209 -11.99 19.83 6.62
N ALA A 210 -12.11 18.53 6.36
CA ALA A 210 -12.80 17.60 7.24
C ALA A 210 -12.05 16.26 7.38
N HIS A 211 -12.14 15.66 8.57
CA HIS A 211 -11.70 14.29 8.82
C HIS A 211 -12.83 13.33 8.46
N TYR A 212 -12.54 12.23 7.77
CA TYR A 212 -13.55 11.21 7.45
C TYR A 212 -13.69 10.23 8.60
N ALA A 213 -14.89 10.16 9.17
CA ALA A 213 -15.25 9.26 10.27
C ALA A 213 -15.92 7.99 9.69
N PRO A 214 -15.18 6.87 9.53
CA PRO A 214 -15.67 5.72 8.77
C PRO A 214 -16.78 4.95 9.49
N LYS A 215 -16.83 4.97 10.83
CA LYS A 215 -17.89 4.30 11.60
C LYS A 215 -19.25 4.94 11.35
N GLU A 216 -19.28 6.26 11.24
CA GLU A 216 -20.49 7.05 11.02
C GLU A 216 -20.79 7.28 9.54
N HIS A 217 -19.86 6.94 8.64
CA HIS A 217 -19.87 7.36 7.24
C HIS A 217 -20.17 8.87 7.12
N ALA A 218 -19.33 9.68 7.74
CA ALA A 218 -19.56 11.11 7.86
C ALA A 218 -18.25 11.90 7.84
N LEU A 219 -18.35 13.22 7.68
CA LEU A 219 -17.22 14.15 7.69
C LEU A 219 -17.26 15.01 8.95
N GLU A 220 -16.21 14.94 9.76
CA GLU A 220 -15.99 15.84 10.89
C GLU A 220 -15.35 17.13 10.37
N LEU A 221 -16.13 18.21 10.28
CA LEU A 221 -15.68 19.51 9.81
C LEU A 221 -14.62 20.09 10.74
N ARG A 222 -13.36 20.06 10.30
CA ARG A 222 -12.20 20.50 11.08
C ARG A 222 -11.95 21.98 10.93
N ALA A 223 -12.08 22.55 9.73
CA ALA A 223 -11.91 23.97 9.51
C ALA A 223 -12.67 24.44 8.26
N LYS A 224 -13.10 25.71 8.24
CA LYS A 224 -13.51 26.40 7.02
C LYS A 224 -12.31 27.15 6.45
N ILE A 225 -12.12 27.08 5.14
CA ILE A 225 -11.04 27.77 4.43
C ILE A 225 -11.59 29.10 3.91
N PRO A 226 -10.97 30.24 4.26
CA PRO A 226 -11.39 31.55 3.77
C PRO A 226 -11.37 31.63 2.23
N SER A 227 -12.46 32.12 1.62
CA SER A 227 -12.57 32.22 0.15
C SER A 227 -11.43 33.02 -0.51
N ARG A 228 -10.82 33.96 0.22
CA ARG A 228 -9.66 34.74 -0.23
C ARG A 228 -8.42 33.89 -0.56
N PHE A 229 -8.34 32.65 -0.06
CA PHE A 229 -7.23 31.73 -0.37
C PHE A 229 -7.34 31.17 -1.79
N ASP A 230 -8.57 31.06 -2.31
CA ASP A 230 -8.89 30.59 -3.65
C ASP A 230 -8.08 29.35 -4.09
N LEU A 231 -7.92 28.40 -3.15
CA LEU A 231 -7.04 27.24 -3.27
C LEU A 231 -7.33 26.39 -4.52
N PHE A 232 -8.61 26.21 -4.85
CA PHE A 232 -8.97 25.30 -5.93
C PHE A 232 -8.80 25.93 -7.31
N ASN A 233 -9.23 27.18 -7.50
CA ASN A 233 -9.12 27.84 -8.80
C ASN A 233 -7.68 28.23 -9.13
N ASN A 234 -6.83 28.50 -8.13
CA ASN A 234 -5.44 28.90 -8.34
C ASN A 234 -4.48 27.74 -8.64
N PHE A 235 -4.80 26.50 -8.22
CA PHE A 235 -3.85 25.39 -8.24
C PHE A 235 -4.33 24.14 -8.96
N PHE A 236 -5.64 23.98 -9.17
CA PHE A 236 -6.21 22.73 -9.69
C PHE A 236 -7.27 23.00 -10.77
N PRO A 237 -7.59 22.01 -11.63
CA PRO A 237 -8.70 22.10 -12.55
C PRO A 237 -10.02 22.34 -11.82
N LYS A 238 -11.01 22.92 -12.51
CA LYS A 238 -12.38 23.03 -11.99
C LYS A 238 -12.90 21.65 -11.57
N ASN A 239 -13.69 21.62 -10.49
CA ASN A 239 -14.25 20.40 -9.88
C ASN A 239 -13.19 19.46 -9.27
N SER A 240 -12.02 19.97 -8.91
CA SER A 240 -11.03 19.21 -8.14
C SER A 240 -11.23 19.35 -6.63
N PHE A 241 -10.81 18.33 -5.90
CA PHE A 241 -10.70 18.34 -4.43
C PHE A 241 -9.52 17.46 -4.01
N LEU A 242 -9.16 17.49 -2.73
CA LEU A 242 -8.04 16.73 -2.20
C LEU A 242 -8.50 15.67 -1.19
N VAL A 243 -7.81 14.53 -1.19
CA VAL A 243 -7.91 13.48 -0.17
C VAL A 243 -6.56 13.35 0.53
N GLY A 244 -6.50 13.65 1.83
CA GLY A 244 -5.30 13.51 2.66
C GLY A 244 -5.30 12.19 3.42
N PHE A 245 -4.11 11.60 3.60
CA PHE A 245 -3.90 10.43 4.44
C PHE A 245 -2.88 10.71 5.54
N SER A 246 -3.18 10.19 6.72
CA SER A 246 -2.27 10.15 7.86
C SER A 246 -2.26 8.75 8.48
N SER A 247 -1.22 8.43 9.26
CA SER A 247 -1.08 7.16 9.95
C SER A 247 -0.91 7.35 11.46
N ILE A 248 -1.58 6.52 12.24
CA ILE A 248 -1.41 6.41 13.68
C ILE A 248 -0.62 5.13 13.96
N PHE A 249 0.71 5.25 14.02
CA PHE A 249 1.62 4.08 14.13
C PHE A 249 1.32 3.20 15.35
N TRP A 250 0.81 3.79 16.43
CA TRP A 250 0.45 3.05 17.64
C TRP A 250 -0.55 1.91 17.36
N ARG A 251 -1.50 2.09 16.43
CA ARG A 251 -2.51 1.05 16.12
C ARG A 251 -1.85 -0.26 15.70
N GLU A 252 -0.88 -0.19 14.79
CA GLU A 252 -0.09 -1.35 14.34
C GLU A 252 0.94 -1.78 15.38
N ALA A 253 1.60 -0.84 16.06
CA ALA A 253 2.67 -1.11 17.02
C ALA A 253 2.19 -1.89 18.24
N TRP A 254 0.92 -1.72 18.63
CA TRP A 254 0.28 -2.52 19.68
C TRP A 254 0.37 -4.03 19.41
N LYS A 255 0.26 -4.46 18.15
CA LYS A 255 0.31 -5.88 17.76
C LYS A 255 1.67 -6.31 17.24
N TYR A 256 2.31 -5.48 16.41
CA TYR A 256 3.44 -5.88 15.59
C TYR A 256 4.78 -5.29 16.03
N GLY A 257 4.79 -4.50 17.10
CA GLY A 257 5.98 -3.85 17.64
C GLY A 257 6.81 -3.14 16.59
N GLU A 258 8.11 -3.39 16.54
CA GLU A 258 9.04 -2.65 15.70
C GLU A 258 8.69 -2.73 14.20
N ARG A 259 7.98 -3.78 13.74
CA ARG A 259 7.63 -3.96 12.32
C ARG A 259 6.44 -3.09 11.87
N ALA A 260 5.73 -2.45 12.81
CA ALA A 260 4.51 -1.68 12.55
C ALA A 260 4.67 -0.55 11.52
N PHE A 261 5.85 0.09 11.45
CA PHE A 261 6.08 1.13 10.43
C PHE A 261 6.02 0.58 9.00
N ARG A 262 6.40 -0.69 8.78
CA ARG A 262 6.22 -1.34 7.47
C ARG A 262 4.73 -1.51 7.14
N TYR A 263 3.96 -2.02 8.10
CA TYR A 263 2.54 -2.34 7.93
C TYR A 263 1.67 -1.09 7.75
N CYS A 264 1.94 -0.01 8.50
CA CYS A 264 1.27 1.27 8.29
C CYS A 264 1.41 1.74 6.84
N ASN A 265 2.59 1.58 6.24
CA ASN A 265 2.82 2.02 4.88
C ASN A 265 2.23 1.07 3.81
N HIS A 266 2.10 -0.24 4.07
CA HIS A 266 1.28 -1.09 3.18
C HIS A 266 -0.17 -0.63 3.16
N ASP A 267 -0.72 -0.30 4.33
CA ASP A 267 -2.11 0.14 4.48
C ASP A 267 -2.37 1.47 3.76
N VAL A 268 -1.42 2.42 3.81
CA VAL A 268 -1.47 3.66 2.99
C VAL A 268 -1.51 3.32 1.50
N GLY A 269 -0.69 2.39 1.03
CA GLY A 269 -0.71 1.93 -0.37
C GLY A 269 -2.05 1.33 -0.79
N HIS A 270 -2.64 0.50 0.07
CA HIS A 270 -3.98 -0.04 -0.13
C HIS A 270 -5.06 1.05 -0.18
N ALA A 271 -4.98 2.06 0.68
CA ALA A 271 -5.91 3.20 0.73
C ALA A 271 -5.80 4.09 -0.53
N ILE A 272 -4.57 4.38 -0.98
CA ILE A 272 -4.30 5.13 -2.22
C ILE A 272 -4.97 4.43 -3.41
N ALA A 273 -4.75 3.11 -3.56
CA ALA A 273 -5.35 2.34 -4.64
C ALA A 273 -6.88 2.25 -4.53
N ALA A 274 -7.42 2.15 -3.31
CA ALA A 274 -8.87 2.14 -3.10
C ALA A 274 -9.53 3.46 -3.55
N VAL A 275 -8.94 4.61 -3.20
CA VAL A 275 -9.41 5.92 -3.68
C VAL A 275 -9.27 6.05 -5.19
N ALA A 276 -8.15 5.62 -5.76
CA ALA A 276 -7.93 5.67 -7.21
C ALA A 276 -8.99 4.86 -7.99
N MET A 277 -9.36 3.67 -7.49
CA MET A 277 -10.39 2.84 -8.13
C MET A 277 -11.81 3.42 -7.95
N ALA A 278 -12.14 3.95 -6.77
CA ALA A 278 -13.45 4.59 -6.53
C ALA A 278 -13.60 5.89 -7.33
N ALA A 279 -12.53 6.67 -7.48
CA ALA A 279 -12.51 7.87 -8.32
C ALA A 279 -12.67 7.50 -9.80
N ALA A 280 -12.00 6.44 -10.28
CA ALA A 280 -12.16 5.95 -11.63
C ALA A 280 -13.60 5.54 -11.95
N GLU A 281 -14.31 4.93 -10.99
CA GLU A 281 -15.75 4.62 -11.11
C GLU A 281 -16.60 5.88 -11.40
N LEU A 282 -16.21 7.02 -10.83
CA LEU A 282 -16.88 8.31 -10.97
C LEU A 282 -16.38 9.12 -12.18
N GLY A 283 -15.53 8.54 -13.03
CA GLY A 283 -14.92 9.24 -14.17
C GLY A 283 -13.90 10.29 -13.76
N TRP A 284 -13.37 10.20 -12.55
CA TRP A 284 -12.29 11.05 -12.05
C TRP A 284 -10.94 10.37 -12.18
N ASP A 285 -9.92 11.19 -12.12
CA ASP A 285 -8.52 10.82 -12.09
C ASP A 285 -7.89 11.27 -10.77
N VAL A 286 -6.79 10.62 -10.38
CA VAL A 286 -6.13 10.86 -9.10
C VAL A 286 -4.63 10.92 -9.31
N LYS A 287 -3.98 11.91 -8.69
CA LYS A 287 -2.52 12.01 -8.62
C LYS A 287 -2.08 12.39 -7.22
N ILE A 288 -0.97 11.81 -6.77
CA ILE A 288 -0.32 12.24 -5.53
C ILE A 288 0.34 13.61 -5.72
N LEU A 289 0.16 14.52 -4.76
CA LEU A 289 0.85 15.81 -4.71
C LEU A 289 2.27 15.64 -4.18
N GLU A 290 3.10 14.92 -4.95
CA GLU A 290 4.43 14.50 -4.56
C GLU A 290 5.38 15.67 -4.26
N GLY A 291 5.11 16.89 -4.72
CA GLY A 291 5.92 18.06 -4.37
C GLY A 291 5.81 18.46 -2.89
N MET A 292 4.68 18.19 -2.24
CA MET A 292 4.42 18.55 -0.84
C MET A 292 5.38 17.84 0.11
N GLY A 293 5.84 18.54 1.14
CA GLY A 293 6.67 17.98 2.21
C GLY A 293 5.86 17.65 3.47
N TYR A 294 6.49 16.93 4.39
CA TYR A 294 5.89 16.55 5.68
C TYR A 294 5.25 17.73 6.42
N LYS A 295 5.93 18.89 6.43
CA LYS A 295 5.47 20.09 7.15
C LYS A 295 4.22 20.67 6.52
N GLU A 296 4.19 20.77 5.19
CA GLU A 296 3.05 21.31 4.46
C GLU A 296 1.82 20.39 4.60
N LEU A 297 2.03 19.08 4.59
CA LEU A 297 0.95 18.11 4.84
C LEU A 297 0.39 18.21 6.28
N LYS A 298 1.24 18.42 7.30
CA LYS A 298 0.78 18.67 8.69
C LYS A 298 -0.17 19.87 8.74
N LYS A 299 0.23 21.00 8.14
CA LYS A 299 -0.57 22.23 8.13
C LYS A 299 -1.88 22.06 7.38
N LEU A 300 -1.84 21.46 6.19
CA LEU A 300 -3.03 21.25 5.35
C LEU A 300 -4.13 20.44 6.05
N MET A 301 -3.74 19.42 6.84
CA MET A 301 -4.67 18.57 7.59
C MET A 301 -4.91 19.01 9.04
N GLY A 302 -4.30 20.12 9.49
CA GLY A 302 -4.47 20.64 10.85
C GLY A 302 -3.88 19.74 11.93
N LEU A 303 -2.75 19.11 11.61
CA LEU A 303 -2.00 18.22 12.51
C LEU A 303 -0.85 18.95 13.23
N ASP A 304 -0.49 20.14 12.77
CA ASP A 304 0.55 21.00 13.36
C ASP A 304 0.10 21.75 14.62
N ILE A 305 -1.22 21.91 14.82
CA ILE A 305 -1.79 22.51 16.04
C ILE A 305 -1.60 21.65 17.29
N PHE A 306 -1.26 20.36 17.12
CA PHE A 306 -1.02 19.44 18.23
C PHE A 306 0.46 19.44 18.63
N PRO A 307 0.77 19.19 19.92
CA PRO A 307 2.14 19.10 20.39
C PRO A 307 2.97 18.08 19.60
N GLU A 308 4.24 18.40 19.34
CA GLU A 308 5.17 17.43 18.76
C GLU A 308 5.50 16.32 19.75
N PHE A 309 5.52 15.07 19.27
CA PHE A 309 5.89 13.93 20.07
C PHE A 309 7.40 13.90 20.33
N VAL A 310 7.79 13.85 21.60
CA VAL A 310 9.21 13.72 21.98
C VAL A 310 9.59 12.24 21.98
N ILE A 311 10.42 11.86 21.01
CA ILE A 311 10.88 10.48 20.85
C ILE A 311 11.80 10.11 22.03
N PRO A 312 11.48 9.09 22.83
CA PRO A 312 12.35 8.65 23.92
C PRO A 312 13.62 7.99 23.39
N SER A 313 14.71 8.03 24.16
CA SER A 313 16.01 7.47 23.76
C SER A 313 16.08 5.94 23.79
N LYS A 314 15.04 5.28 24.32
CA LYS A 314 14.90 3.83 24.40
C LYS A 314 13.42 3.46 24.45
N PRO A 315 13.06 2.18 24.21
CA PRO A 315 11.69 1.73 24.38
C PRO A 315 11.19 1.96 25.81
N ILE A 316 9.99 2.51 25.94
CA ILE A 316 9.35 2.76 27.23
C ILE A 316 7.89 2.32 27.21
N LYS A 317 7.40 1.82 28.35
CA LYS A 317 5.99 1.52 28.59
C LYS A 317 5.42 2.57 29.54
N GLY A 318 4.21 3.05 29.29
CA GLY A 318 3.51 3.95 30.20
C GLY A 318 2.26 4.54 29.59
N LYS A 319 1.69 5.55 30.24
CA LYS A 319 0.63 6.38 29.66
C LYS A 319 1.29 7.47 28.83
N ILE A 320 1.22 7.35 27.51
CA ILE A 320 1.90 8.25 26.56
C ILE A 320 0.88 8.68 25.49
N PRO A 321 -0.19 9.41 25.85
CA PRO A 321 -1.27 9.73 24.91
C PRO A 321 -0.78 10.48 23.65
N GLU A 322 0.32 11.23 23.75
CA GLU A 322 0.93 11.94 22.63
C GLU A 322 1.46 11.01 21.54
N ILE A 323 1.72 9.73 21.83
CA ILE A 323 2.19 8.74 20.86
C ILE A 323 1.13 8.37 19.81
N GLU A 324 -0.13 8.69 20.09
CA GLU A 324 -1.26 8.48 19.18
C GLU A 324 -1.42 9.61 18.16
N PHE A 325 -0.42 10.49 18.05
CA PHE A 325 -0.38 11.52 17.01
C PHE A 325 -0.52 10.91 15.61
N GLU A 326 -1.04 11.72 14.70
CA GLU A 326 -1.17 11.36 13.29
C GLU A 326 0.07 11.83 12.52
N HIS A 327 0.76 10.88 11.88
CA HIS A 327 1.84 11.16 10.95
C HIS A 327 1.25 11.45 9.57
N PRO A 328 1.42 12.65 8.96
CA PRO A 328 0.93 12.88 7.61
C PRO A 328 1.72 12.09 6.58
N ASP A 329 1.04 11.25 5.80
CA ASP A 329 1.66 10.40 4.79
C ASP A 329 1.68 11.10 3.43
N CYS A 330 0.50 11.39 2.87
CA CYS A 330 0.38 12.00 1.55
C CYS A 330 -0.95 12.72 1.35
N VAL A 331 -1.04 13.49 0.26
CA VAL A 331 -2.29 14.08 -0.23
C VAL A 331 -2.43 13.76 -1.71
N LEU A 332 -3.63 13.33 -2.08
CA LEU A 332 -4.05 13.05 -3.43
C LEU A 332 -4.91 14.21 -3.94
N VAL A 333 -4.66 14.68 -5.16
CA VAL A 333 -5.62 15.51 -5.89
C VAL A 333 -6.52 14.59 -6.72
N VAL A 334 -7.83 14.78 -6.58
CA VAL A 334 -8.86 14.12 -7.37
C VAL A 334 -9.47 15.17 -8.30
N PHE A 335 -9.54 14.86 -9.59
CA PHE A 335 -9.95 15.82 -10.63
C PHE A 335 -10.68 15.11 -11.77
N PRO A 336 -11.49 15.82 -12.58
CA PRO A 336 -12.18 15.21 -13.72
C PRO A 336 -11.20 14.57 -14.72
N SER A 337 -11.46 13.32 -15.13
CA SER A 337 -10.65 12.69 -16.16
C SER A 337 -10.72 13.47 -17.48
N GLY A 338 -9.60 13.49 -18.22
CA GLY A 338 -9.45 14.32 -19.42
C GLY A 338 -9.03 15.77 -19.16
N ALA A 339 -8.97 16.24 -17.90
CA ALA A 339 -8.26 17.47 -17.58
C ALA A 339 -6.76 17.29 -17.91
N THR A 340 -6.25 18.12 -18.82
CA THR A 340 -4.85 18.05 -19.29
C THR A 340 -4.15 19.39 -19.08
N GLY A 341 -2.82 19.36 -19.01
CA GLY A 341 -2.00 20.57 -19.07
C GLY A 341 -2.02 21.48 -17.85
N PHE A 342 -2.45 20.99 -16.68
CA PHE A 342 -2.30 21.74 -15.43
C PHE A 342 -1.03 21.32 -14.68
N ASP A 343 -0.36 22.30 -14.07
CA ASP A 343 0.80 22.12 -13.22
C ASP A 343 0.52 22.75 -11.85
N VAL A 344 1.08 22.17 -10.79
CA VAL A 344 0.88 22.62 -9.42
C VAL A 344 2.09 23.45 -9.01
N ASN A 345 1.90 24.76 -8.85
CA ASN A 345 2.96 25.63 -8.36
C ASN A 345 3.19 25.41 -6.85
N TYR A 346 4.08 24.48 -6.51
CA TYR A 346 4.36 24.10 -5.13
C TYR A 346 4.93 25.23 -4.27
N GLU A 347 5.61 26.23 -4.85
CA GLU A 347 6.12 27.37 -4.08
C GLU A 347 4.97 28.28 -3.61
N LYS A 348 4.05 28.62 -4.52
CA LYS A 348 2.84 29.36 -4.15
C LYS A 348 1.96 28.56 -3.19
N LEU A 349 1.85 27.25 -3.40
CA LEU A 349 1.05 26.37 -2.54
C LEU A 349 1.64 26.34 -1.12
N ARG A 350 2.98 26.25 -1.00
CA ARG A 350 3.69 26.33 0.28
C ARG A 350 3.40 27.64 1.01
N LEU A 351 3.45 28.78 0.34
CA LEU A 351 3.13 30.07 0.96
C LEU A 351 1.71 30.08 1.52
N LEU A 352 0.76 29.50 0.78
CA LEU A 352 -0.61 29.36 1.25
C LEU A 352 -0.72 28.42 2.46
N MET A 353 0.10 27.36 2.56
CA MET A 353 0.09 26.45 3.71
C MET A 353 0.50 27.13 5.02
N GLU A 354 1.28 28.21 4.99
CA GLU A 354 1.60 28.97 6.21
C GLU A 354 0.34 29.53 6.87
N GLU A 355 -0.63 29.97 6.07
CA GLU A 355 -1.92 30.51 6.52
C GLU A 355 -2.85 29.45 7.14
N PHE A 356 -2.65 28.16 6.81
CA PHE A 356 -3.50 27.07 7.33
C PHE A 356 -3.35 26.87 8.84
N SER A 357 -2.16 27.17 9.38
CA SER A 357 -1.87 27.09 10.81
C SER A 357 -2.75 28.04 11.65
N ALA A 358 -3.26 29.11 11.03
CA ALA A 358 -4.09 30.14 11.67
C ALA A 358 -5.60 29.92 11.49
N LEU A 359 -6.03 28.83 10.86
CA LEU A 359 -7.45 28.50 10.73
C LEU A 359 -8.07 28.16 12.08
N ASP A 360 -9.38 28.38 12.19
CA ASP A 360 -10.18 27.94 13.33
C ASP A 360 -10.37 26.42 13.27
N TRP A 361 -9.38 25.68 13.80
CA TRP A 361 -9.37 24.23 13.85
C TRP A 361 -10.26 23.69 14.99
N LYS A 362 -11.21 22.84 14.62
CA LYS A 362 -12.24 22.30 15.49
C LYS A 362 -11.97 20.86 15.88
N GLY A 363 -12.42 20.54 17.08
CA GLY A 363 -12.44 19.19 17.63
C GLY A 363 -11.11 18.71 18.21
N LYS A 364 -11.19 17.79 19.16
CA LYS A 364 -10.03 17.16 19.83
C LYS A 364 -10.00 15.66 19.52
N PRO A 365 -8.83 15.09 19.19
CA PRO A 365 -8.73 13.66 18.96
C PRO A 365 -9.11 12.90 20.23
N ASN A 366 -9.92 11.85 20.11
CA ASN A 366 -10.18 10.90 21.20
C ASN A 366 -8.91 10.13 21.62
N LEU A 367 -8.93 9.46 22.76
CA LEU A 367 -7.86 8.51 23.12
C LEU A 367 -8.18 7.13 22.52
N LEU A 368 -7.18 6.44 21.98
CA LEU A 368 -7.33 5.12 21.36
C LEU A 368 -7.01 3.97 22.32
N SER A 369 -6.01 4.15 23.20
CA SER A 369 -5.58 3.18 24.20
C SER A 369 -5.30 3.84 25.55
N LYS A 370 -5.43 3.08 26.65
CA LYS A 370 -5.17 3.58 28.02
C LYS A 370 -3.69 3.61 28.35
N GLU A 371 -2.92 2.66 27.82
CA GLU A 371 -1.47 2.54 27.98
C GLU A 371 -0.79 2.32 26.63
N HIS A 372 0.51 2.59 26.59
CA HIS A 372 1.31 2.55 25.37
C HIS A 372 2.66 1.88 25.62
N PHE A 373 3.21 1.29 24.56
CA PHE A 373 4.60 0.86 24.50
C PHE A 373 5.26 1.55 23.31
N CYS A 374 6.15 2.50 23.59
CA CYS A 374 6.86 3.23 22.56
C CYS A 374 8.01 2.39 22.01
N TRP A 375 7.89 1.93 20.77
CA TRP A 375 8.99 1.37 19.99
C TRP A 375 9.73 2.53 19.29
N ASP A 376 10.69 3.13 19.98
CA ASP A 376 11.46 4.32 19.56
C ASP A 376 12.00 4.24 18.12
N ILE A 377 12.39 3.05 17.66
CA ILE A 377 12.91 2.83 16.31
C ILE A 377 11.89 3.19 15.21
N ILE A 378 10.59 3.02 15.46
CA ILE A 378 9.52 3.42 14.52
C ILE A 378 9.57 4.93 14.29
N TYR A 379 9.53 5.69 15.38
CA TYR A 379 9.40 7.14 15.34
C TYR A 379 10.70 7.81 14.89
N SER A 380 11.85 7.29 15.31
CA SER A 380 13.14 7.77 14.81
C SER A 380 13.32 7.50 13.32
N THR A 381 12.86 6.35 12.82
CA THR A 381 12.86 6.06 11.38
C THR A 381 11.90 6.98 10.63
N ALA A 382 10.69 7.19 11.15
CA ALA A 382 9.73 8.12 10.58
C ALA A 382 10.29 9.55 10.48
N GLU A 383 11.07 10.01 11.47
CA GLU A 383 11.78 11.30 11.42
C GLU A 383 12.83 11.35 10.30
N VAL A 384 13.63 10.29 10.17
CA VAL A 384 14.71 10.21 9.17
C VAL A 384 14.17 10.28 7.74
N VAL A 385 13.04 9.62 7.48
CA VAL A 385 12.41 9.50 6.17
C VAL A 385 11.39 10.60 5.86
N LYS A 386 11.26 11.63 6.72
CA LYS A 386 10.43 12.79 6.42
C LYS A 386 10.83 13.40 5.09
N LYS A 387 9.85 13.48 4.19
CA LYS A 387 10.04 14.03 2.87
C LYS A 387 10.07 15.56 2.95
N PRO A 388 11.09 16.24 2.42
CA PRO A 388 11.09 17.70 2.31
C PRO A 388 10.17 18.16 1.16
N LEU A 389 9.82 19.45 1.17
CA LEU A 389 9.20 20.11 0.03
C LEU A 389 10.14 20.06 -1.18
N THR A 390 9.61 19.75 -2.36
CA THR A 390 10.34 19.75 -3.63
C THR A 390 9.65 20.65 -4.64
N ILE A 391 10.25 21.83 -4.86
CA ILE A 391 9.73 22.89 -5.74
C ILE A 391 10.07 22.64 -7.22
N ARG A 392 11.15 21.89 -7.50
CA ARG A 392 11.72 21.75 -8.84
C ARG A 392 11.11 20.62 -9.69
N ASN A 393 10.26 19.78 -9.10
CA ASN A 393 9.61 18.70 -9.84
C ASN A 393 8.31 19.24 -10.44
N ALA A 394 8.25 19.32 -11.76
CA ALA A 394 7.01 19.65 -12.46
C ALA A 394 5.95 18.61 -12.11
N PHE A 395 4.74 19.05 -11.75
CA PHE A 395 3.60 18.16 -11.64
C PHE A 395 3.12 17.82 -13.05
N SER A 396 3.02 16.54 -13.37
CA SER A 396 2.56 16.08 -14.67
C SER A 396 1.44 15.05 -14.53
N VAL A 397 0.43 15.19 -15.40
CA VAL A 397 -0.61 14.20 -15.59
C VAL A 397 -0.37 13.50 -16.92
N ASP A 398 0.25 12.33 -16.86
CA ASP A 398 0.40 11.49 -18.05
C ASP A 398 -0.96 10.95 -18.53
N PRO A 399 -1.15 10.80 -19.86
CA PRO A 399 -2.33 10.17 -20.42
C PRO A 399 -2.58 8.78 -19.82
N PHE A 400 -3.85 8.45 -19.61
CA PHE A 400 -4.25 7.12 -19.19
C PHE A 400 -3.84 6.07 -20.24
N SER A 401 -3.15 5.02 -19.77
CA SER A 401 -2.83 3.86 -20.59
C SER A 401 -3.74 2.70 -20.22
N SER A 402 -4.49 2.20 -21.21
CA SER A 402 -5.35 1.03 -21.00
C SER A 402 -4.52 -0.21 -20.74
N SER A 403 -5.04 -1.11 -19.90
CA SER A 403 -4.48 -2.44 -19.72
C SER A 403 -5.10 -3.44 -20.71
N GLY A 404 -4.36 -4.51 -20.97
CA GLY A 404 -4.76 -5.51 -21.96
C GLY A 404 -5.79 -6.47 -21.39
N VAL A 405 -6.64 -6.99 -22.27
CA VAL A 405 -7.55 -8.09 -21.94
C VAL A 405 -7.03 -9.36 -22.59
N CYS A 406 -6.57 -10.31 -21.78
CA CYS A 406 -6.27 -11.68 -22.21
C CYS A 406 -7.55 -12.44 -22.53
N SER A 407 -8.56 -12.34 -21.68
CA SER A 407 -9.87 -12.95 -21.90
C SER A 407 -10.94 -12.29 -21.04
N GLU A 408 -11.95 -11.71 -21.68
CA GLU A 408 -13.12 -11.13 -20.99
C GLU A 408 -13.90 -12.18 -20.19
N SER A 409 -13.86 -13.45 -20.61
CA SER A 409 -14.52 -14.55 -19.91
C SER A 409 -13.88 -14.90 -18.56
N SER A 410 -12.72 -14.32 -18.24
CA SER A 410 -12.08 -14.49 -16.93
C SER A 410 -12.87 -13.83 -15.80
N TYR A 411 -13.62 -12.77 -16.10
CA TYR A 411 -14.37 -12.01 -15.09
C TYR A 411 -15.79 -12.53 -14.91
N LYS A 412 -16.32 -12.37 -13.69
CA LYS A 412 -17.70 -12.76 -13.34
C LYS A 412 -18.76 -11.69 -13.66
N GLY A 413 -18.38 -10.60 -14.33
CA GLY A 413 -19.30 -9.53 -14.71
C GLY A 413 -19.73 -8.63 -13.54
N PHE A 414 -18.94 -8.56 -12.47
CA PHE A 414 -19.22 -7.68 -11.34
C PHE A 414 -19.00 -6.20 -11.69
N THR A 415 -19.81 -5.34 -11.09
CA THR A 415 -19.56 -3.88 -11.09
C THR A 415 -18.36 -3.53 -10.21
N VAL A 416 -17.77 -2.36 -10.42
CA VAL A 416 -16.65 -1.87 -9.58
C VAL A 416 -17.05 -1.85 -8.11
N ARG A 417 -18.22 -1.28 -7.78
CA ARG A 417 -18.79 -1.27 -6.44
C ARG A 417 -18.85 -2.66 -5.82
N GLU A 418 -19.36 -3.65 -6.55
CA GLU A 418 -19.43 -5.01 -6.02
C GLU A 418 -18.05 -5.56 -5.69
N VAL A 419 -17.08 -5.38 -6.58
CA VAL A 419 -15.72 -5.86 -6.36
C VAL A 419 -15.07 -5.17 -5.15
N VAL A 420 -15.13 -3.84 -5.07
CA VAL A 420 -14.47 -3.10 -3.98
C VAL A 420 -15.14 -3.35 -2.63
N ARG A 421 -16.48 -3.46 -2.59
CA ARG A 421 -17.27 -3.64 -1.36
C ARG A 421 -17.28 -5.08 -0.86
N LYS A 422 -17.25 -6.08 -1.75
CA LYS A 422 -17.40 -7.50 -1.40
C LYS A 422 -16.07 -8.26 -1.34
N ARG A 423 -14.94 -7.72 -1.84
CA ARG A 423 -13.64 -8.39 -1.65
C ARG A 423 -13.33 -8.60 -0.17
N ARG A 424 -12.74 -9.74 0.17
CA ARG A 424 -12.34 -10.06 1.55
C ARG A 424 -10.97 -10.72 1.53
N SER A 425 -10.21 -10.52 2.60
CA SER A 425 -9.02 -11.30 2.86
C SER A 425 -9.41 -12.71 3.23
N ALA A 426 -8.90 -13.69 2.47
CA ALA A 426 -9.02 -15.10 2.83
C ALA A 426 -8.29 -15.34 4.17
N VAL A 427 -8.95 -16.03 5.09
CA VAL A 427 -8.33 -16.49 6.35
C VAL A 427 -7.58 -17.80 6.13
N ASP A 428 -8.02 -18.59 5.14
CA ASP A 428 -7.39 -19.82 4.69
C ASP A 428 -7.74 -20.11 3.22
N MET A 429 -6.96 -20.97 2.55
CA MET A 429 -7.17 -21.40 1.16
C MET A 429 -7.51 -22.89 1.11
N ASP A 430 -8.38 -23.28 0.17
CA ASP A 430 -8.95 -24.63 0.12
C ASP A 430 -7.99 -25.74 -0.37
N GLY A 431 -6.82 -25.38 -0.90
CA GLY A 431 -5.83 -26.34 -1.37
C GLY A 431 -6.23 -27.09 -2.66
N VAL A 432 -7.36 -26.78 -3.29
CA VAL A 432 -7.91 -27.54 -4.42
C VAL A 432 -8.36 -26.66 -5.58
N THR A 433 -8.74 -25.40 -5.34
CA THR A 433 -9.13 -24.48 -6.39
C THR A 433 -7.97 -24.23 -7.35
N ALA A 434 -8.27 -24.28 -8.64
CA ALA A 434 -7.34 -24.00 -9.72
C ALA A 434 -7.96 -22.97 -10.67
N ILE A 435 -7.11 -22.10 -11.23
CA ILE A 435 -7.48 -21.15 -12.28
C ILE A 435 -6.87 -21.55 -13.61
N ASP A 436 -7.47 -21.12 -14.71
CA ASP A 436 -6.91 -21.30 -16.04
C ASP A 436 -5.76 -20.30 -16.29
N ARG A 437 -4.80 -20.69 -17.14
CA ARG A 437 -3.62 -19.87 -17.47
C ARG A 437 -3.99 -18.48 -17.98
N GLU A 438 -5.04 -18.38 -18.78
CA GLU A 438 -5.51 -17.13 -19.36
C GLU A 438 -6.02 -16.18 -18.26
N THR A 439 -6.71 -16.72 -17.24
CA THR A 439 -7.10 -15.97 -16.04
C THR A 439 -5.89 -15.52 -15.24
N PHE A 440 -4.88 -16.39 -15.06
CA PHE A 440 -3.64 -16.01 -14.39
C PHE A 440 -2.91 -14.87 -15.13
N TYR A 441 -2.76 -14.96 -16.45
CA TYR A 441 -2.13 -13.90 -17.25
C TYR A 441 -2.94 -12.60 -17.23
N GLN A 442 -4.27 -12.67 -17.20
CA GLN A 442 -5.13 -11.49 -17.03
C GLN A 442 -4.80 -10.75 -15.72
N ILE A 443 -4.72 -11.47 -14.59
CA ILE A 443 -4.38 -10.89 -13.28
C ILE A 443 -2.97 -10.27 -13.34
N MET A 444 -2.01 -10.96 -13.95
CA MET A 444 -0.63 -10.47 -14.05
C MET A 444 -0.48 -9.24 -14.95
N LEU A 445 -1.27 -9.13 -16.03
CA LEU A 445 -1.30 -7.92 -16.86
C LEU A 445 -1.75 -6.69 -16.07
N HIS A 446 -2.76 -6.83 -15.21
CA HIS A 446 -3.22 -5.73 -14.36
C HIS A 446 -2.27 -5.43 -13.19
N CYS A 447 -1.29 -6.29 -12.94
CA CYS A 447 -0.19 -5.98 -12.02
C CYS A 447 0.89 -5.07 -12.65
N LEU A 448 0.84 -4.82 -13.96
CA LEU A 448 1.84 -3.99 -14.65
C LEU A 448 1.55 -2.49 -14.54
N PRO A 449 2.59 -1.66 -14.42
CA PRO A 449 2.42 -0.24 -14.16
C PRO A 449 2.00 0.56 -15.39
N SER A 450 2.44 0.18 -16.60
CA SER A 450 2.35 1.04 -17.79
C SER A 450 1.16 0.73 -18.70
N GLY A 451 0.38 -0.31 -18.40
CA GLY A 451 -0.68 -0.81 -19.28
C GLY A 451 -0.12 -1.59 -20.48
N SER A 452 -0.97 -2.01 -21.42
CA SER A 452 -0.57 -2.86 -22.54
C SER A 452 -0.49 -2.14 -23.89
N ARG A 453 -0.90 -0.87 -23.96
CA ARG A 453 -0.96 -0.12 -25.22
C ARG A 453 0.31 0.66 -25.56
N SER A 454 1.24 0.83 -24.61
CA SER A 454 2.51 1.47 -24.92
C SER A 454 3.43 0.48 -25.63
N ARG A 455 3.96 0.85 -26.80
CA ARG A 455 5.15 0.20 -27.38
C ARG A 455 6.41 0.41 -26.52
N GLU A 456 6.27 1.15 -25.43
CA GLU A 456 7.29 1.44 -24.45
C GLU A 456 7.38 0.32 -23.42
N LYS A 457 8.57 0.16 -22.85
CA LYS A 457 8.85 -0.79 -21.78
C LYS A 457 7.96 -0.56 -20.55
N GLN A 458 7.60 -1.63 -19.86
CA GLN A 458 6.99 -1.55 -18.54
C GLN A 458 7.94 -0.83 -17.59
N LYS A 459 7.49 0.30 -17.04
CA LYS A 459 8.25 1.14 -16.08
C LYS A 459 7.38 2.22 -15.45
N ARG A 460 6.83 3.11 -16.28
CA ARG A 460 6.04 4.27 -15.83
C ARG A 460 4.69 3.83 -15.28
N GLN A 461 4.21 4.49 -14.24
CA GLN A 461 2.91 4.21 -13.63
C GLN A 461 1.83 4.96 -14.42
N LEU A 462 1.22 4.31 -15.42
CA LEU A 462 0.27 4.91 -16.37
C LEU A 462 -1.12 4.23 -16.36
N ALA A 463 -1.17 2.97 -15.92
CA ALA A 463 -2.40 2.20 -15.80
C ALA A 463 -3.07 2.39 -14.43
N LEU A 464 -4.35 2.05 -14.32
CA LEU A 464 -5.05 2.03 -13.04
C LEU A 464 -4.63 0.83 -12.19
N PRO A 465 -4.59 0.98 -10.85
CA PRO A 465 -4.64 2.22 -10.09
C PRO A 465 -3.28 2.94 -10.02
N TYR A 466 -2.22 2.35 -10.56
CA TYR A 466 -0.84 2.81 -10.40
C TYR A 466 -0.58 4.26 -10.81
N ARG A 467 -1.31 4.77 -11.80
CA ARG A 467 -1.14 6.13 -12.31
C ARG A 467 -1.32 7.23 -11.27
N VAL A 468 -1.87 6.92 -10.10
CA VAL A 468 -1.83 7.81 -8.94
C VAL A 468 -0.43 8.15 -8.46
N LEU A 469 0.54 7.25 -8.66
CA LEU A 469 1.94 7.40 -8.24
C LEU A 469 2.75 8.20 -9.28
N SER A 470 3.76 8.94 -8.82
CA SER A 470 4.57 9.85 -9.65
C SER A 470 5.99 9.36 -9.92
N TRP A 471 6.34 8.14 -9.51
CA TRP A 471 7.66 7.54 -9.75
C TRP A 471 7.52 6.26 -10.58
N ASP A 472 8.57 5.91 -11.33
CA ASP A 472 8.66 4.63 -12.03
C ASP A 472 8.60 3.45 -11.06
N ALA A 473 8.02 2.32 -11.48
CA ALA A 473 7.87 1.14 -10.64
C ALA A 473 9.23 0.65 -10.09
N GLU A 474 9.30 0.48 -8.78
CA GLU A 474 10.48 -0.03 -8.07
C GLU A 474 10.24 -1.41 -7.46
N VAL A 475 9.02 -1.94 -7.56
CA VAL A 475 8.62 -3.22 -6.96
C VAL A 475 8.33 -4.25 -8.04
N HIS A 476 8.91 -5.44 -7.93
CA HIS A 476 8.69 -6.60 -8.79
C HIS A 476 8.00 -7.73 -8.00
N ALA A 477 7.71 -8.87 -8.61
CA ALA A 477 7.16 -10.03 -7.90
C ALA A 477 7.85 -11.34 -8.29
N ALA A 478 8.32 -12.09 -7.29
CA ALA A 478 8.69 -13.50 -7.44
C ALA A 478 7.46 -14.35 -7.12
N LEU A 479 7.04 -15.23 -8.02
CA LEU A 479 5.79 -15.98 -7.93
C LEU A 479 6.06 -17.48 -7.77
N PHE A 480 5.30 -18.10 -6.88
CA PHE A 480 5.24 -19.54 -6.67
C PHE A 480 3.92 -20.04 -7.24
N ILE A 481 3.98 -20.72 -8.38
CA ILE A 481 2.80 -21.23 -9.10
C ILE A 481 2.49 -22.65 -8.63
N HIS A 482 1.26 -22.86 -8.13
CA HIS A 482 0.84 -24.14 -7.52
C HIS A 482 -0.26 -24.85 -8.32
N ARG A 483 -1.30 -24.12 -8.73
CA ARG A 483 -2.54 -24.68 -9.36
C ARG A 483 -3.08 -23.77 -10.46
N VAL A 484 -2.26 -23.54 -11.49
CA VAL A 484 -2.67 -22.82 -12.70
C VAL A 484 -2.72 -23.81 -13.86
N LYS A 485 -3.91 -24.12 -14.39
CA LYS A 485 -4.07 -25.09 -15.47
C LYS A 485 -3.41 -24.57 -16.75
N GLY A 486 -2.64 -25.42 -17.42
CA GLY A 486 -1.91 -25.04 -18.63
C GLY A 486 -0.61 -24.25 -18.38
N LEU A 487 -0.20 -24.07 -17.12
CA LEU A 487 1.08 -23.49 -16.73
C LEU A 487 1.82 -24.44 -15.78
N PRO A 488 3.11 -24.77 -16.01
CA PRO A 488 3.86 -25.62 -15.10
C PRO A 488 3.93 -25.04 -13.67
N LYS A 489 3.94 -25.93 -12.67
CA LYS A 489 4.26 -25.52 -11.29
C LYS A 489 5.72 -25.09 -11.23
N GLY A 490 5.99 -24.03 -10.47
CA GLY A 490 7.36 -23.57 -10.31
C GLY A 490 7.50 -22.16 -9.79
N LEU A 491 8.73 -21.67 -9.88
CA LEU A 491 9.12 -20.31 -9.55
C LEU A 491 9.17 -19.46 -10.82
N TYR A 492 8.50 -18.31 -10.77
CA TYR A 492 8.41 -17.34 -11.85
C TYR A 492 8.77 -15.95 -11.33
N PHE A 493 9.01 -15.00 -12.23
CA PHE A 493 9.32 -13.61 -11.89
C PHE A 493 8.61 -12.64 -12.83
N LEU A 494 7.81 -11.75 -12.26
CA LEU A 494 7.15 -10.64 -12.95
C LEU A 494 8.00 -9.37 -12.80
N VAL A 495 8.56 -8.92 -13.92
CA VAL A 495 9.43 -7.74 -13.96
C VAL A 495 8.60 -6.51 -14.31
N ARG A 496 8.11 -5.79 -13.30
CA ARG A 496 7.29 -4.58 -13.49
C ARG A 496 8.03 -3.36 -14.03
N ASN A 497 9.37 -3.34 -13.92
CA ASN A 497 10.22 -2.32 -14.53
C ASN A 497 11.35 -3.00 -15.31
N GLU A 498 11.25 -2.98 -16.63
CA GLU A 498 12.16 -3.70 -17.52
C GLU A 498 13.58 -3.09 -17.56
N ASP A 499 13.76 -1.84 -17.11
CA ASP A 499 15.10 -1.27 -16.96
C ASP A 499 15.91 -2.00 -15.86
N HIS A 500 15.23 -2.65 -14.90
CA HIS A 500 15.88 -3.44 -13.85
C HIS A 500 16.18 -4.89 -14.29
N LEU A 501 15.67 -5.35 -15.44
CA LEU A 501 15.78 -6.77 -15.85
C LEU A 501 17.24 -7.26 -15.89
N GLY A 502 18.14 -6.45 -16.44
CA GLY A 502 19.56 -6.80 -16.55
C GLY A 502 20.25 -6.94 -15.19
N GLU A 503 19.88 -6.12 -14.21
CA GLU A 503 20.42 -6.22 -12.86
C GLU A 503 19.79 -7.38 -12.09
N LEU A 504 18.47 -7.59 -12.22
CA LEU A 504 17.76 -8.71 -11.63
C LEU A 504 18.36 -10.05 -12.07
N LYS A 505 18.59 -10.25 -13.38
CA LYS A 505 19.22 -11.48 -13.91
C LYS A 505 20.61 -11.75 -13.31
N LYS A 506 21.38 -10.71 -13.00
CA LYS A 506 22.70 -10.82 -12.38
C LYS A 506 22.62 -11.06 -10.87
N ALA A 507 21.58 -10.52 -10.22
CA ALA A 507 21.41 -10.58 -8.77
C ALA A 507 20.77 -11.89 -8.30
N VAL A 508 19.90 -12.51 -9.11
CA VAL A 508 19.33 -13.82 -8.79
C VAL A 508 20.30 -14.96 -9.11
N ARG A 509 19.98 -16.16 -8.63
CA ARG A 509 20.74 -17.39 -8.87
C ARG A 509 20.99 -17.61 -10.37
N SER A 510 22.25 -17.84 -10.74
CA SER A 510 22.69 -18.01 -12.14
C SER A 510 22.12 -19.23 -12.87
N GLY A 511 21.61 -20.23 -12.13
CA GLY A 511 21.00 -21.42 -12.70
C GLY A 511 19.54 -21.26 -13.14
N PHE A 512 18.92 -20.09 -12.94
CA PHE A 512 17.54 -19.84 -13.39
C PHE A 512 17.47 -19.57 -14.89
N VAL A 513 16.42 -20.11 -15.53
CA VAL A 513 16.31 -20.14 -17.00
C VAL A 513 15.91 -18.79 -17.61
N TRP A 514 15.06 -18.01 -16.93
CA TRP A 514 14.56 -16.70 -17.40
C TRP A 514 13.88 -16.76 -18.78
N GLU A 515 13.01 -17.75 -18.98
CA GLU A 515 12.28 -17.97 -20.24
C GLU A 515 10.84 -17.46 -20.13
N LYS A 516 10.28 -16.89 -21.21
CA LYS A 516 8.86 -16.55 -21.22
C LYS A 516 8.03 -17.85 -21.24
N PRO A 517 7.03 -18.00 -20.36
CA PRO A 517 6.20 -19.20 -20.38
C PRO A 517 5.33 -19.27 -21.63
N GLU A 518 4.89 -20.49 -21.95
CA GLU A 518 4.04 -20.75 -23.11
C GLU A 518 2.73 -19.95 -23.04
N GLY A 519 2.31 -19.37 -24.18
CA GLY A 519 1.11 -18.55 -24.28
C GLY A 519 1.17 -17.21 -23.54
N CYS A 520 2.32 -16.85 -22.95
CA CYS A 520 2.48 -15.57 -22.25
C CYS A 520 2.32 -14.39 -23.21
N PRO A 521 1.47 -13.40 -22.90
CA PRO A 521 1.34 -12.19 -23.71
C PRO A 521 2.69 -11.51 -23.98
N ARG A 522 2.83 -10.95 -25.18
CA ARG A 522 4.07 -10.29 -25.63
C ARG A 522 4.50 -9.17 -24.67
N ASP A 523 3.55 -8.38 -24.20
CA ASP A 523 3.81 -7.22 -23.36
C ASP A 523 3.78 -7.53 -21.85
N LEU A 524 3.68 -8.82 -21.49
CA LEU A 524 3.80 -9.31 -20.13
C LEU A 524 5.25 -9.78 -19.87
N PRO A 525 6.09 -9.02 -19.14
CA PRO A 525 7.45 -9.39 -18.76
C PRO A 525 7.46 -10.40 -17.58
N LEU A 526 6.85 -11.55 -17.82
CA LEU A 526 6.82 -12.69 -16.91
C LEU A 526 7.80 -13.77 -17.40
N TYR A 527 8.60 -14.30 -16.49
CA TYR A 527 9.63 -15.29 -16.80
C TYR A 527 9.56 -16.48 -15.86
N GLU A 528 9.64 -17.69 -16.41
CA GLU A 528 9.90 -18.92 -15.66
C GLU A 528 11.36 -18.92 -15.19
N LEU A 529 11.58 -19.24 -13.91
CA LEU A 529 12.91 -19.34 -13.32
C LEU A 529 13.30 -20.80 -13.09
N ALA A 530 12.39 -21.61 -12.53
CA ALA A 530 12.60 -23.02 -12.27
C ALA A 530 11.26 -23.76 -12.16
N ARG A 531 11.19 -24.99 -12.67
CA ARG A 531 10.03 -25.88 -12.50
C ARG A 531 10.15 -26.70 -11.22
N GLY A 532 9.02 -26.97 -10.58
CA GLY A 532 8.94 -27.81 -9.39
C GLY A 532 7.73 -27.51 -8.54
N ASP A 533 7.38 -28.42 -7.63
CA ASP A 533 6.33 -28.15 -6.66
C ASP A 533 6.86 -27.23 -5.55
N CYS A 534 6.41 -25.98 -5.55
CA CYS A 534 6.86 -24.96 -4.60
C CYS A 534 5.94 -24.79 -3.40
N GLN A 535 4.94 -25.65 -3.17
CA GLN A 535 3.95 -25.43 -2.12
C GLN A 535 4.58 -25.43 -0.71
N GLN A 536 5.37 -26.46 -0.39
CA GLN A 536 6.05 -26.55 0.90
C GLN A 536 7.09 -25.43 1.10
N LEU A 537 7.74 -25.03 0.02
CA LEU A 537 8.65 -23.89 0.02
C LEU A 537 7.92 -22.60 0.35
N ALA A 538 6.82 -22.29 -0.34
CA ALA A 538 6.02 -21.09 -0.12
C ALA A 538 5.46 -21.02 1.32
N LYS A 539 4.99 -22.15 1.86
CA LYS A 539 4.59 -22.29 3.27
C LYS A 539 5.76 -21.95 4.20
N GLY A 540 6.90 -22.62 4.02
CA GLY A 540 8.10 -22.40 4.83
C GLY A 540 8.57 -20.95 4.84
N LEU A 541 8.61 -20.30 3.68
CA LEU A 541 9.02 -18.89 3.55
C LEU A 541 8.04 -17.93 4.21
N SER A 542 6.75 -18.26 4.22
CA SER A 542 5.67 -17.40 4.75
C SER A 542 5.41 -17.66 6.24
N CYS A 543 6.45 -17.74 7.07
CA CYS A 543 6.32 -18.08 8.49
C CYS A 543 5.56 -19.40 8.76
N HIS A 544 5.72 -20.40 7.89
CA HIS A 544 5.01 -21.69 7.95
C HIS A 544 3.48 -21.59 7.81
N GLN A 545 2.96 -20.52 7.18
CA GLN A 545 1.53 -20.36 6.94
C GLN A 545 1.09 -21.18 5.73
N ASP A 546 0.18 -22.12 5.95
CA ASP A 546 -0.38 -23.03 4.94
C ASP A 546 -0.97 -22.31 3.71
N ILE A 547 -1.61 -21.17 3.97
CA ILE A 547 -2.26 -20.30 2.99
C ILE A 547 -1.36 -19.89 1.81
N ALA A 548 -0.04 -19.87 1.99
CA ALA A 548 0.93 -19.54 0.95
C ALA A 548 1.17 -20.69 -0.05
N GLY A 549 0.96 -21.94 0.36
CA GLY A 549 1.05 -23.13 -0.50
C GLY A 549 -0.30 -23.63 -1.01
N ASP A 550 -1.39 -23.30 -0.32
CA ASP A 550 -2.72 -23.85 -0.60
C ASP A 550 -3.52 -23.01 -1.61
N GLY A 551 -3.04 -21.82 -1.98
CA GLY A 551 -3.60 -21.02 -3.07
C GLY A 551 -3.33 -21.57 -4.48
N CYS A 552 -3.86 -20.89 -5.49
CA CYS A 552 -3.51 -21.11 -6.90
C CYS A 552 -2.06 -20.71 -7.18
N PHE A 553 -1.66 -19.56 -6.62
CA PHE A 553 -0.29 -19.08 -6.60
C PHE A 553 -0.07 -18.17 -5.39
N SER A 554 1.19 -18.02 -4.99
CA SER A 554 1.61 -16.99 -4.04
C SER A 554 2.79 -16.21 -4.60
N LEU A 555 3.14 -15.10 -3.97
CA LEU A 555 4.24 -14.25 -4.42
C LEU A 555 4.89 -13.48 -3.29
N GLY A 556 6.18 -13.20 -3.45
CA GLY A 556 6.93 -12.21 -2.69
C GLY A 556 7.21 -10.99 -3.56
N MET A 557 6.83 -9.80 -3.11
CA MET A 557 7.11 -8.53 -3.77
C MET A 557 8.54 -8.10 -3.44
N VAL A 558 9.37 -7.93 -4.47
CA VAL A 558 10.81 -7.66 -4.36
C VAL A 558 11.09 -6.24 -4.88
N ALA A 559 11.52 -5.35 -4.00
CA ALA A 559 11.84 -3.98 -4.35
C ALA A 559 13.30 -3.83 -4.79
N HIS A 560 13.54 -3.02 -5.81
CA HIS A 560 14.82 -2.39 -6.09
C HIS A 560 15.07 -1.37 -4.96
N PHE A 561 15.84 -1.78 -3.95
CA PHE A 561 15.76 -1.26 -2.60
C PHE A 561 16.83 -0.21 -2.32
N GLU A 562 18.05 -0.62 -1.94
CA GLU A 562 19.12 0.34 -1.62
C GLU A 562 19.43 1.32 -2.76
N PRO A 563 19.50 0.91 -4.05
CA PRO A 563 19.73 1.85 -5.14
C PRO A 563 18.65 2.94 -5.22
N THR A 564 17.38 2.59 -4.98
CA THR A 564 16.28 3.56 -4.93
C THR A 564 16.46 4.53 -3.78
N LEU A 565 16.76 4.03 -2.57
CA LEU A 565 16.97 4.88 -1.40
C LEU A 565 18.19 5.80 -1.56
N SER A 566 19.22 5.32 -2.26
CA SER A 566 20.46 6.07 -2.51
C SER A 566 20.27 7.14 -3.58
N ASN A 567 19.62 6.80 -4.70
CA ASN A 567 19.46 7.67 -5.87
C ASN A 567 18.28 8.64 -5.76
N LYS A 568 17.18 8.24 -5.12
CA LYS A 568 15.95 9.04 -5.00
C LYS A 568 15.70 9.61 -3.59
N ASN A 569 16.54 9.24 -2.60
CA ASN A 569 16.46 9.60 -1.18
C ASN A 569 15.69 8.62 -0.29
N VAL A 570 16.01 8.62 1.02
CA VAL A 570 15.44 7.72 2.03
C VAL A 570 13.94 7.87 2.25
N TRP A 571 13.34 9.00 1.87
CA TRP A 571 11.89 9.18 1.90
C TRP A 571 11.17 8.26 0.91
N MET A 572 11.89 7.60 -0.01
CA MET A 572 11.35 6.50 -0.81
C MET A 572 11.05 5.24 -0.01
N TYR A 573 11.61 5.08 1.20
CA TYR A 573 11.38 3.87 1.99
C TYR A 573 9.89 3.62 2.23
N PRO A 574 9.11 4.54 2.84
CA PRO A 574 7.64 4.45 2.90
C PRO A 574 6.97 4.15 1.54
N ARG A 575 7.42 4.83 0.47
CA ARG A 575 6.82 4.73 -0.87
C ARG A 575 6.97 3.36 -1.52
N LEU A 576 8.04 2.64 -1.22
CA LEU A 576 8.19 1.25 -1.64
C LEU A 576 7.09 0.37 -1.02
N PHE A 577 6.75 0.61 0.25
CA PHE A 577 5.63 -0.05 0.92
C PHE A 577 4.27 0.43 0.37
N TRP A 578 4.13 1.70 0.02
CA TRP A 578 2.93 2.20 -0.67
C TRP A 578 2.73 1.47 -2.01
N GLU A 579 3.78 1.33 -2.81
CA GLU A 579 3.71 0.62 -4.09
C GLU A 579 3.34 -0.86 -3.92
N THR A 580 3.90 -1.56 -2.93
CA THR A 580 3.47 -2.93 -2.61
C THR A 580 2.01 -3.01 -2.15
N GLY A 581 1.51 -2.01 -1.41
CA GLY A 581 0.09 -1.93 -1.02
C GLY A 581 -0.83 -1.70 -2.20
N VAL A 582 -0.42 -0.84 -3.16
CA VAL A 582 -1.14 -0.63 -4.42
C VAL A 582 -1.22 -1.94 -5.22
N LEU A 583 -0.09 -2.64 -5.38
CA LEU A 583 -0.05 -3.94 -6.04
C LEU A 583 -0.89 -5.00 -5.31
N GLY A 584 -0.84 -5.04 -3.98
CA GLY A 584 -1.68 -5.91 -3.16
C GLY A 584 -3.17 -5.60 -3.34
N GLN A 585 -3.54 -4.33 -3.46
CA GLN A 585 -4.92 -3.92 -3.69
C GLN A 585 -5.43 -4.41 -5.04
N VAL A 586 -4.61 -4.34 -6.09
CA VAL A 586 -4.93 -4.92 -7.40
C VAL A 586 -5.18 -6.43 -7.26
N LEU A 587 -4.28 -7.16 -6.60
CA LEU A 587 -4.43 -8.61 -6.43
C LEU A 587 -5.72 -8.97 -5.67
N TYR A 588 -6.11 -8.21 -4.65
CA TYR A 588 -7.40 -8.41 -3.98
C TYR A 588 -8.60 -8.18 -4.90
N LEU A 589 -8.56 -7.13 -5.71
CA LEU A 589 -9.65 -6.77 -6.62
C LEU A 589 -9.78 -7.78 -7.76
N GLU A 590 -8.67 -8.09 -8.42
CA GLU A 590 -8.59 -9.07 -9.50
C GLU A 590 -9.07 -10.45 -9.04
N ALA A 591 -8.59 -10.92 -7.88
CA ALA A 591 -9.02 -12.20 -7.32
C ALA A 591 -10.55 -12.27 -7.15
N HIS A 592 -11.14 -11.21 -6.58
CA HIS A 592 -12.59 -11.18 -6.40
C HIS A 592 -13.34 -11.06 -7.73
N ALA A 593 -12.83 -10.26 -8.67
CA ALA A 593 -13.43 -10.06 -9.99
C ALA A 593 -13.50 -11.35 -10.82
N VAL A 594 -12.53 -12.26 -10.66
CA VAL A 594 -12.53 -13.59 -11.30
C VAL A 594 -13.22 -14.68 -10.46
N GLY A 595 -13.74 -14.32 -9.27
CA GLY A 595 -14.57 -15.20 -8.43
C GLY A 595 -13.81 -16.04 -7.40
N ILE A 596 -12.58 -15.66 -7.06
CA ILE A 596 -11.78 -16.28 -5.99
C ILE A 596 -11.43 -15.22 -4.92
N SER A 597 -10.46 -15.51 -4.04
CA SER A 597 -10.02 -14.58 -3.00
C SER A 597 -8.51 -14.47 -2.97
N ALA A 598 -8.04 -13.50 -2.20
CA ALA A 598 -6.63 -13.31 -1.97
C ALA A 598 -6.38 -12.94 -0.52
N THR A 599 -5.12 -12.95 -0.09
CA THR A 599 -4.71 -12.30 1.15
C THR A 599 -3.27 -11.82 1.10
N GLY A 600 -3.05 -10.70 1.79
CA GLY A 600 -1.73 -10.20 2.09
C GLY A 600 -1.10 -10.96 3.24
N ILE A 601 0.19 -11.24 3.11
CA ILE A 601 0.99 -11.97 4.09
C ILE A 601 2.09 -11.04 4.57
N GLY A 602 1.88 -10.46 5.76
CA GLY A 602 2.86 -9.58 6.41
C GLY A 602 3.98 -10.33 7.13
N CYS A 603 3.77 -11.62 7.46
CA CYS A 603 4.77 -12.49 8.10
C CYS A 603 5.41 -13.41 7.07
N PHE A 604 6.67 -13.15 6.79
CA PHE A 604 7.54 -13.98 5.95
C PHE A 604 8.97 -13.87 6.48
N PHE A 605 9.79 -14.87 6.22
CA PHE A 605 11.20 -14.83 6.57
C PHE A 605 11.98 -14.10 5.47
N ASP A 606 12.42 -12.88 5.76
CA ASP A 606 12.99 -11.95 4.78
C ASP A 606 14.22 -12.55 4.07
N ASP A 607 15.24 -13.01 4.81
CA ASP A 607 16.49 -13.54 4.23
C ASP A 607 16.33 -14.92 3.58
N PRO A 608 15.56 -15.89 4.13
CA PRO A 608 15.27 -17.14 3.43
C PRO A 608 14.63 -16.97 2.05
N VAL A 609 13.79 -15.94 1.87
CA VAL A 609 13.26 -15.61 0.53
C VAL A 609 14.40 -15.19 -0.40
N HIS A 610 15.38 -14.44 0.11
CA HIS A 610 16.55 -14.01 -0.67
C HIS A 610 17.44 -15.21 -1.02
N GLU A 611 17.68 -16.13 -0.09
CA GLU A 611 18.47 -17.36 -0.32
C GLU A 611 17.89 -18.24 -1.43
N VAL A 612 16.56 -18.40 -1.46
CA VAL A 612 15.85 -19.12 -2.52
C VAL A 612 16.09 -18.45 -3.88
N LEU A 613 15.96 -17.13 -3.94
CA LEU A 613 16.17 -16.35 -5.16
C LEU A 613 17.65 -16.17 -5.52
N GLY A 614 18.58 -16.41 -4.59
CA GLY A 614 20.00 -16.10 -4.73
C GLY A 614 20.35 -14.62 -4.54
N LEU A 615 19.44 -13.80 -4.01
CA LEU A 615 19.66 -12.38 -3.76
C LEU A 615 20.63 -12.20 -2.57
N THR A 616 21.53 -11.22 -2.67
CA THR A 616 22.49 -10.89 -1.61
C THR A 616 22.57 -9.38 -1.39
N GLY A 617 22.99 -8.99 -0.18
CA GLY A 617 23.10 -7.58 0.21
C GLY A 617 21.74 -6.88 0.28
N SER A 618 21.73 -5.57 0.03
CA SER A 618 20.55 -4.70 0.15
C SER A 618 20.01 -4.19 -1.19
N LYS A 619 20.55 -4.66 -2.32
CA LYS A 619 20.15 -4.16 -3.65
C LYS A 619 18.69 -4.44 -3.94
N PHE A 620 18.25 -5.67 -3.65
CA PHE A 620 16.86 -6.07 -3.75
C PHE A 620 16.42 -6.60 -2.39
N GLN A 621 15.22 -6.23 -1.93
CA GLN A 621 14.65 -6.74 -0.69
C GLN A 621 13.19 -7.15 -0.90
N SER A 622 12.79 -8.28 -0.31
CA SER A 622 11.39 -8.68 -0.22
C SER A 622 10.67 -7.82 0.81
N LEU A 623 9.54 -7.22 0.43
CA LEU A 623 8.81 -6.25 1.27
C LEU A 623 7.43 -6.73 1.71
N TYR A 624 6.72 -7.46 0.84
CA TYR A 624 5.35 -7.91 1.10
C TYR A 624 5.08 -9.23 0.39
N HIS A 625 4.29 -10.12 0.99
CA HIS A 625 3.88 -11.38 0.36
C HIS A 625 2.38 -11.42 0.15
N PHE A 626 1.94 -12.25 -0.79
CA PHE A 626 0.55 -12.36 -1.16
C PHE A 626 0.22 -13.78 -1.62
N THR A 627 -1.04 -14.18 -1.49
CA THR A 627 -1.55 -15.45 -2.00
C THR A 627 -2.93 -15.25 -2.62
N VAL A 628 -3.23 -15.99 -3.68
CA VAL A 628 -4.48 -15.90 -4.45
C VAL A 628 -5.00 -17.32 -4.67
N GLY A 629 -6.26 -17.58 -4.35
CA GLY A 629 -6.84 -18.91 -4.42
C GLY A 629 -8.30 -18.98 -3.96
N GLY A 630 -8.85 -20.20 -3.97
CA GLY A 630 -10.19 -20.47 -3.44
C GLY A 630 -10.20 -20.33 -1.91
N PRO A 631 -11.07 -19.49 -1.34
CA PRO A 631 -11.12 -19.30 0.11
C PRO A 631 -11.81 -20.46 0.82
N VAL A 632 -11.35 -20.78 2.03
CA VAL A 632 -12.18 -21.55 2.99
C VAL A 632 -13.19 -20.60 3.64
N VAL A 633 -14.47 -20.93 3.52
CA VAL A 633 -15.56 -20.12 4.12
C VAL A 633 -15.96 -20.69 5.47
N ASP A 634 -15.62 -19.97 6.55
CA ASP A 634 -16.10 -20.31 7.89
C ASP A 634 -17.56 -19.88 8.08
N ARG A 635 -18.49 -20.84 7.96
CA ARG A 635 -19.94 -20.63 8.11
C ARG A 635 -20.37 -20.23 9.53
N ARG A 636 -19.48 -20.33 10.53
CA ARG A 636 -19.76 -19.91 11.92
C ARG A 636 -19.64 -18.40 12.09
N ILE A 637 -18.97 -17.71 11.17
CA ILE A 637 -18.79 -16.26 11.22
C ILE A 637 -19.99 -15.58 10.55
N MET A 638 -20.81 -14.91 11.35
CA MET A 638 -21.92 -14.12 10.85
C MET A 638 -21.40 -12.85 10.17
N SER A 639 -22.01 -12.47 9.05
CA SER A 639 -21.75 -11.21 8.36
C SER A 639 -22.93 -10.26 8.58
N LEU A 640 -22.64 -9.08 9.12
CA LEU A 640 -23.62 -8.02 9.32
C LEU A 640 -23.38 -6.87 8.32
N PRO A 641 -24.41 -6.08 7.98
CA PRO A 641 -24.29 -4.92 7.11
C PRO A 641 -23.25 -3.93 7.64
N ALA A 642 -22.57 -3.20 6.75
CA ALA A 642 -21.60 -2.18 7.13
C ALA A 642 -22.18 -1.08 8.05
N TYR A 643 -23.42 -0.70 7.76
CA TYR A 643 -24.17 0.33 8.48
C TYR A 643 -25.60 -0.18 8.67
N PRO A 644 -25.92 -0.83 9.79
CA PRO A 644 -27.23 -1.46 10.01
C PRO A 644 -28.38 -0.45 10.25
N GLY A 645 -28.07 0.86 10.30
CA GLY A 645 -29.03 1.94 10.49
C GLY A 645 -29.04 2.49 11.92
N PRO A 646 -29.71 3.63 12.16
CA PRO A 646 -29.64 4.37 13.43
C PRO A 646 -30.24 3.62 14.64
N ASN A 647 -31.02 2.55 14.42
CA ASN A 647 -31.71 1.79 15.47
C ASN A 647 -30.98 0.50 15.86
N ILE A 648 -29.81 0.21 15.27
CA ILE A 648 -29.07 -1.02 15.49
C ILE A 648 -27.60 -0.64 15.71
N ASP A 649 -27.12 -0.73 16.95
CA ASP A 649 -25.68 -0.71 17.20
C ASP A 649 -25.10 -2.06 16.77
N ALA A 650 -24.16 -2.04 15.80
CA ALA A 650 -23.37 -3.20 15.39
C ALA A 650 -22.17 -3.43 16.32
#